data_AF-A0A7X7LCK5-F1
#
_entry.id   AF-A0A7X7LCK5-F1
#
_cell.length_a   1.000
_cell.length_b   1.000
_cell.length_c   1.000
_cell.angle_alpha   90.00
_cell.angle_beta   90.00
_cell.angle_gamma   90.00
#
_symmetry.space_group_name_H-M   'P 1'
#
loop_
_entity.id
_entity.type
_entity.pdbx_description
1 polymer ?
#
loop_
_entity_poly.entity_id
_entity_poly.type
_entity_poly.pdbx_seq_one_letter_code
_entity_poly.pdbx_strand_id
1 'polypeptide(L)'
;RYYSMTSRSDDAVRLYTSLLESRGLGAADLTEFGTCHARENAPSQAVALYRTALARDPMANATRVAIAQHYLERDLVDLAQPLVEQAIAVYSNDVSARLTMVDVFNARNWDEDAYRLAQDTAERFPDSDDVQGTLAGAADNKDYEEIAEQAWKRAIACNHWYGHARSRLATLFMRQRRLGDFNAELAIQRALWPASPASHLPLLRAALSVRDLPRSRALCLDALTIFPDHAALHRYLGDIEYMEGHKERAIEAYEATLRYDPGDLWLRRYLDYLHERNMAFFDTYGWSQERVAGRIAATAGIEPASDEEIAHTLLRQTLIQMHQDGSSRRMHHVVVRVMRARGVQALSSVSMDASQVLRAVTYKGDGRVLEATHASERQIEFADVQVGDVIEYKYLVDRYGGGWMDENFYYIHAFDQAQNNVEIGELAIALPTNRALLASLSHDDILRAVRPFDGNIVHRWWMTNIPPFRSEPNDPPFIDLARVVTASTVTNWEQVASWQRGMLSGVIRGDQNLGPLARTITAGATSDAQRADLVFRYITKNFRYTQMYETPIAGIKPHPIPDILANRCGDCKDLSLLAAELLKAAGIEARMALLRTANRGRIIRAVPAYDFNHAIVYIPGMGRRGMFMDPTFRLGAFDLLPRLCQDVDTLVLTGTGYEFVRTPLAPAADNHSDGLLEGAVDESGGCTGVYTLSLMRGDAADGRGLLEGMDDRARIGQFIVGRVEPGARMTSFDVLNTEPGPEPLVLKAGFATDRFARPGAEGLALSLPMPLEPEKLLGGLEARSHPLRFDSTDMSVQRYRLVLPDGYTAGVPEPDVRMNDANALFTYAAAVSNGVLDVEWKLIIRTRDIRAAEYPGFRDFMARAAYVTSQVITLRPAGR
;
A
#
# COMPACT_ATOMS: atom_id res chain seq x y z
N ARG A 1 8.22 -40.55 6.25
CA ARG A 1 9.29 -41.01 5.34
C ARG A 1 8.73 -41.68 4.08
N TYR A 2 8.11 -42.86 4.13
CA TYR A 2 7.51 -43.49 2.92
C TYR A 2 6.62 -42.53 2.11
N TYR A 3 5.62 -41.91 2.74
CA TYR A 3 4.74 -40.95 2.05
C TYR A 3 5.47 -39.74 1.48
N SER A 4 6.50 -39.23 2.18
CA SER A 4 7.32 -38.11 1.69
C SER A 4 8.15 -38.50 0.46
N MET A 5 8.72 -39.71 0.47
CA MET A 5 9.49 -40.27 -0.65
C MET A 5 8.62 -40.56 -1.87
N THR A 6 7.34 -40.88 -1.67
CA THR A 6 6.39 -41.13 -2.76
C THR A 6 5.61 -39.87 -3.17
N SER A 7 6.11 -38.67 -2.84
CA SER A 7 5.48 -37.38 -3.16
C SER A 7 4.02 -37.26 -2.70
N ARG A 8 3.63 -37.98 -1.64
CA ARG A 8 2.33 -37.85 -0.96
C ARG A 8 2.51 -36.96 0.25
N SER A 9 2.90 -35.71 -0.02
CA SER A 9 3.29 -34.72 0.98
C SER A 9 2.17 -34.45 1.98
N ASP A 10 0.91 -34.33 1.55
CA ASP A 10 -0.28 -34.28 2.42
C ASP A 10 -0.39 -35.42 3.46
N ASP A 11 -0.20 -36.67 3.03
CA ASP A 11 -0.25 -37.83 3.93
C ASP A 11 0.95 -37.83 4.89
N ALA A 12 2.12 -37.44 4.37
CA ALA A 12 3.33 -37.30 5.17
C ALA A 12 3.18 -36.22 6.23
N VAL A 13 2.63 -35.05 5.88
CA VAL A 13 2.36 -33.93 6.78
C VAL A 13 1.41 -34.38 7.88
N ARG A 14 0.26 -34.98 7.56
CA ARG A 14 -0.68 -35.50 8.57
C ARG A 14 -0.02 -36.45 9.55
N LEU A 15 0.80 -37.37 9.06
CA LEU A 15 1.47 -38.36 9.90
C LEU A 15 2.56 -37.71 10.77
N TYR A 16 3.37 -36.80 10.20
CA TYR A 16 4.41 -36.10 10.94
C TYR A 16 3.83 -35.16 12.01
N THR A 17 2.71 -34.48 11.73
CA THR A 17 1.98 -33.69 12.73
C THR A 17 1.55 -34.57 13.91
N SER A 18 0.90 -35.72 13.65
CA SER A 18 0.48 -36.64 14.72
C SER A 18 1.67 -37.22 15.52
N LEU A 19 2.80 -37.49 14.85
CA LEU A 19 4.02 -37.96 15.51
C LEU A 19 4.68 -36.87 16.36
N LEU A 20 4.65 -35.62 15.90
CA LEU A 20 5.17 -34.47 16.64
C LEU A 20 4.36 -34.23 17.92
N GLU A 21 3.03 -34.35 17.85
CA GLU A 21 2.11 -34.23 18.99
C GLU A 21 2.28 -35.36 20.02
N SER A 22 2.55 -36.59 19.56
CA SER A 22 2.58 -37.77 20.43
C SER A 22 3.93 -38.10 21.05
N ARG A 23 5.06 -37.86 20.35
CA ARG A 23 6.39 -38.28 20.85
C ARG A 23 7.58 -37.40 20.45
N GLY A 24 7.34 -36.23 19.85
CA GLY A 24 8.41 -35.37 19.32
C GLY A 24 9.16 -35.99 18.13
N LEU A 25 9.87 -35.17 17.37
CA LEU A 25 10.59 -35.59 16.15
C LEU A 25 12.11 -35.36 16.26
N GLY A 26 12.93 -36.26 15.74
CA GLY A 26 14.38 -36.02 15.60
C GLY A 26 14.68 -34.96 14.54
N ALA A 27 15.93 -34.44 14.50
CA ALA A 27 16.34 -33.43 13.52
C ALA A 27 16.09 -33.89 12.07
N ALA A 28 16.44 -35.14 11.73
CA ALA A 28 16.20 -35.69 10.39
C ALA A 28 14.71 -35.77 10.02
N ASP A 29 13.83 -36.11 10.97
CA ASP A 29 12.39 -36.17 10.73
C ASP A 29 11.77 -34.78 10.63
N LEU A 30 12.27 -33.80 11.37
CA LEU A 30 11.88 -32.40 11.25
C LEU A 30 12.30 -31.81 9.89
N THR A 31 13.49 -32.15 9.40
CA THR A 31 13.95 -31.72 8.08
C THR A 31 13.05 -32.31 7.00
N GLU A 32 12.79 -33.62 7.03
CA GLU A 32 11.88 -34.25 6.08
C GLU A 32 10.46 -33.67 6.14
N PHE A 33 9.98 -33.36 7.34
CA PHE A 33 8.69 -32.72 7.55
C PHE A 33 8.67 -31.31 6.96
N GLY A 34 9.73 -30.52 7.15
CA GLY A 34 9.91 -29.22 6.51
C GLY A 34 9.90 -29.31 4.99
N THR A 35 10.56 -30.31 4.41
CA THR A 35 10.56 -30.57 2.96
C THR A 35 9.17 -30.91 2.43
N CYS A 36 8.37 -31.65 3.19
CA CYS A 36 6.96 -31.90 2.83
C CYS A 36 6.18 -30.58 2.76
N HIS A 37 6.33 -29.71 3.77
CA HIS A 37 5.68 -28.40 3.78
C HIS A 37 6.17 -27.47 2.66
N ALA A 38 7.46 -27.51 2.31
CA ALA A 38 7.99 -26.74 1.19
C ALA A 38 7.31 -27.13 -0.13
N ARG A 39 7.08 -28.43 -0.35
CA ARG A 39 6.39 -28.96 -1.54
C ARG A 39 4.91 -28.60 -1.60
N GLU A 40 4.25 -28.48 -0.45
CA GLU A 40 2.85 -28.01 -0.34
C GLU A 40 2.73 -26.47 -0.45
N ASN A 41 3.78 -25.80 -0.91
CA ASN A 41 3.87 -24.34 -1.01
C ASN A 41 3.58 -23.63 0.34
N ALA A 42 4.05 -24.23 1.44
CA ALA A 42 3.96 -23.69 2.80
C ALA A 42 5.37 -23.29 3.33
N PRO A 43 5.99 -22.25 2.76
CA PRO A 43 7.39 -21.88 3.04
C PRO A 43 7.67 -21.58 4.51
N SER A 44 6.74 -20.92 5.18
CA SER A 44 6.78 -20.56 6.59
C SER A 44 6.98 -21.77 7.48
N GLN A 45 6.19 -22.81 7.21
CA GLN A 45 6.16 -24.05 7.98
C GLN A 45 7.44 -24.84 7.71
N ALA A 46 7.88 -24.86 6.44
CA ALA A 46 9.15 -25.48 6.06
C ALA A 46 10.35 -24.86 6.79
N VAL A 47 10.51 -23.54 6.75
CA VAL A 47 11.63 -22.82 7.39
C VAL A 47 11.60 -22.98 8.90
N ALA A 48 10.43 -22.90 9.55
CA ALA A 48 10.31 -23.11 10.99
C ALA A 48 10.76 -24.53 11.41
N LEU A 49 10.36 -25.54 10.64
CA LEU A 49 10.76 -26.93 10.87
C LEU A 49 12.25 -27.14 10.63
N TYR A 50 12.82 -26.57 9.56
CA TYR A 50 14.25 -26.62 9.30
C TYR A 50 15.09 -25.93 10.39
N ARG A 51 14.66 -24.75 10.86
CA ARG A 51 15.34 -24.05 11.97
C ARG A 51 15.27 -24.84 13.26
N THR A 52 14.13 -25.48 13.54
CA THR A 52 13.98 -26.38 14.70
C THR A 52 14.88 -27.61 14.57
N ALA A 53 15.00 -28.17 13.37
CA ALA A 53 15.91 -29.29 13.10
C ALA A 53 17.37 -28.90 13.35
N LEU A 54 17.80 -27.72 12.86
CA LEU A 54 19.16 -27.22 13.03
C LEU A 54 19.48 -26.82 14.47
N ALA A 55 18.50 -26.33 15.22
CA ALA A 55 18.65 -26.06 16.66
C ALA A 55 18.82 -27.35 17.48
N ARG A 56 18.20 -28.46 17.04
CA ARG A 56 18.34 -29.79 17.68
C ARG A 56 19.64 -30.48 17.32
N ASP A 57 20.08 -30.36 16.07
CA ASP A 57 21.36 -30.88 15.60
C ASP A 57 22.07 -29.84 14.72
N PRO A 58 22.96 -29.03 15.32
CA PRO A 58 23.74 -28.06 14.59
C PRO A 58 24.71 -28.67 13.57
N MET A 59 24.94 -29.99 13.56
CA MET A 59 25.79 -30.67 12.57
C MET A 59 24.97 -31.32 11.44
N ALA A 60 23.64 -31.20 11.45
CA ALA A 60 22.78 -31.79 10.42
C ALA A 60 23.00 -31.15 9.03
N ASN A 61 23.85 -31.77 8.22
CA ASN A 61 24.23 -31.26 6.90
C ASN A 61 23.04 -31.15 5.94
N ALA A 62 22.21 -32.20 5.91
CA ALA A 62 20.99 -32.25 5.10
C ALA A 62 20.02 -31.09 5.42
N THR A 63 19.97 -30.64 6.68
CA THR A 63 19.13 -29.51 7.08
C THR A 63 19.64 -28.19 6.52
N ARG A 64 20.96 -27.95 6.53
CA ARG A 64 21.55 -26.74 5.93
C ARG A 64 21.28 -26.71 4.43
N VAL A 65 21.46 -27.84 3.75
CA VAL A 65 21.21 -27.96 2.31
C VAL A 65 19.74 -27.73 1.99
N ALA A 66 18.80 -28.31 2.75
CA ALA A 66 17.36 -28.07 2.55
C ALA A 66 16.97 -26.60 2.74
N ILE A 67 17.56 -25.89 3.71
CA ILE A 67 17.35 -24.44 3.89
C ILE A 67 17.91 -23.67 2.69
N ALA A 68 19.12 -24.01 2.25
CA ALA A 68 19.74 -23.34 1.11
C ALA A 68 18.95 -23.50 -0.19
N GLN A 69 18.48 -24.72 -0.49
CA GLN A 69 17.59 -25.00 -1.62
C GLN A 69 16.30 -24.18 -1.53
N HIS A 70 15.71 -24.12 -0.32
CA HIS A 70 14.52 -23.31 -0.08
C HIS A 70 14.73 -21.81 -0.35
N TYR A 71 15.91 -21.27 -0.02
CA TYR A 71 16.27 -19.89 -0.32
C TYR A 71 16.56 -19.67 -1.82
N LEU A 72 17.21 -20.62 -2.50
CA LEU A 72 17.47 -20.54 -3.94
C LEU A 72 16.19 -20.53 -4.77
N GLU A 73 15.18 -21.33 -4.40
CA GLU A 73 13.85 -21.30 -5.03
C GLU A 73 13.16 -19.92 -4.96
N ARG A 74 13.64 -19.03 -4.10
CA ARG A 74 13.11 -17.68 -3.84
C ARG A 74 14.06 -16.57 -4.25
N ASP A 75 15.10 -16.90 -5.03
CA ASP A 75 16.12 -15.95 -5.49
C ASP A 75 16.90 -15.27 -4.34
N LEU A 76 16.95 -15.90 -3.16
CA LEU A 76 17.68 -15.41 -1.98
C LEU A 76 19.10 -15.99 -1.92
N VAL A 77 19.86 -15.80 -3.01
CA VAL A 77 21.18 -16.44 -3.22
C VAL A 77 22.18 -16.08 -2.12
N ASP A 78 22.16 -14.84 -1.63
CA ASP A 78 23.05 -14.36 -0.56
C ASP A 78 22.83 -15.08 0.78
N LEU A 79 21.61 -15.58 1.03
CA LEU A 79 21.29 -16.35 2.24
C LEU A 79 21.60 -17.84 2.07
N ALA A 80 21.51 -18.36 0.84
CA ALA A 80 21.75 -19.77 0.53
C ALA A 80 23.24 -20.13 0.58
N GLN A 81 24.09 -19.32 -0.07
CA GLN A 81 25.52 -19.60 -0.22
C GLN A 81 26.26 -19.93 1.11
N PRO A 82 26.19 -19.12 2.18
CA PRO A 82 26.94 -19.41 3.40
C PRO A 82 26.51 -20.71 4.08
N LEU A 83 25.25 -21.14 3.90
CA LEU A 83 24.76 -22.41 4.44
C LEU A 83 25.35 -23.60 3.69
N VAL A 84 25.49 -23.49 2.37
CA VAL A 84 26.08 -24.54 1.53
C VAL A 84 27.59 -24.62 1.72
N GLU A 85 28.27 -23.48 1.85
CA GLU A 85 29.71 -23.43 2.17
C GLU A 85 30.01 -24.13 3.50
N GLN A 86 29.22 -23.84 4.53
CA GLN A 86 29.31 -24.55 5.80
C GLN A 86 29.03 -26.04 5.65
N ALA A 87 28.06 -26.41 4.81
CA ALA A 87 27.71 -27.81 4.62
C ALA A 87 28.84 -28.61 3.95
N ILE A 88 29.50 -28.01 2.95
CA ILE A 88 30.68 -28.58 2.28
C ILE A 88 31.89 -28.60 3.22
N ALA A 89 32.06 -27.59 4.07
CA ALA A 89 33.14 -27.55 5.06
C ALA A 89 33.01 -28.69 6.09
N VAL A 90 31.79 -29.07 6.47
CA VAL A 90 31.53 -30.19 7.39
C VAL A 90 31.75 -31.54 6.69
N TYR A 91 31.23 -31.71 5.46
CA TYR A 91 31.43 -32.92 4.67
C TYR A 91 31.67 -32.58 3.19
N SER A 92 32.94 -32.59 2.77
CA SER A 92 33.37 -32.10 1.44
C SER A 92 32.91 -32.95 0.26
N ASN A 93 32.49 -34.20 0.52
CA ASN A 93 31.94 -35.13 -0.45
C ASN A 93 30.40 -35.27 -0.34
N ASP A 94 29.72 -34.37 0.36
CA ASP A 94 28.26 -34.33 0.37
C ASP A 94 27.73 -33.99 -1.03
N VAL A 95 27.15 -34.98 -1.71
CA VAL A 95 26.63 -34.80 -3.08
C VAL A 95 25.58 -33.69 -3.11
N SER A 96 24.63 -33.70 -2.17
CA SER A 96 23.54 -32.72 -2.17
C SER A 96 24.05 -31.30 -1.94
N ALA A 97 25.03 -31.11 -1.05
CA ALA A 97 25.63 -29.79 -0.81
C ALA A 97 26.41 -29.30 -2.04
N ARG A 98 27.17 -30.20 -2.70
CA ARG A 98 27.94 -29.85 -3.91
C ARG A 98 27.03 -29.48 -5.08
N LEU A 99 25.97 -30.23 -5.33
CA LEU A 99 24.99 -29.89 -6.36
C LEU A 99 24.29 -28.56 -6.05
N THR A 100 23.91 -28.32 -4.79
CA THR A 100 23.32 -27.04 -4.38
C THR A 100 24.30 -25.87 -4.55
N MET A 101 25.61 -26.09 -4.39
CA MET A 101 26.62 -25.06 -4.67
C MET A 101 26.75 -24.76 -6.17
N VAL A 102 26.58 -25.77 -7.03
CA VAL A 102 26.48 -25.54 -8.48
C VAL A 102 25.28 -24.64 -8.79
N ASP A 103 24.13 -24.85 -8.14
CA ASP A 103 22.96 -23.99 -8.30
C ASP A 103 23.21 -22.55 -7.81
N VAL A 104 23.94 -22.37 -6.69
CA VAL A 104 24.40 -21.04 -6.22
C VAL A 104 25.25 -20.35 -7.28
N PHE A 105 26.21 -21.06 -7.89
CA PHE A 105 27.07 -20.51 -8.94
C PHE A 105 26.27 -20.13 -10.19
N ASN A 106 25.35 -21.00 -10.63
CA ASN A 106 24.45 -20.70 -11.75
C ASN A 106 23.59 -19.46 -11.48
N ALA A 107 23.02 -19.31 -10.28
CA ALA A 107 22.21 -18.14 -9.93
C ALA A 107 23.02 -16.82 -9.94
N ARG A 108 24.34 -16.89 -9.72
CA ARG A 108 25.26 -15.74 -9.83
C ARG A 108 25.86 -15.56 -11.22
N ASN A 109 25.52 -16.40 -12.20
CA ASN A 109 26.16 -16.47 -13.52
C ASN A 109 27.68 -16.75 -13.44
N TRP A 110 28.11 -17.59 -12.49
CA TRP A 110 29.49 -18.07 -12.35
C TRP A 110 29.66 -19.42 -13.06
N ASP A 111 29.39 -19.43 -14.36
CA ASP A 111 29.23 -20.67 -15.14
C ASP A 111 30.49 -21.55 -15.16
N GLU A 112 31.67 -20.94 -15.09
CA GLU A 112 32.95 -21.68 -15.06
C GLU A 112 33.15 -22.43 -13.74
N ASP A 113 32.81 -21.81 -12.61
CA ASP A 113 32.89 -22.43 -11.29
C ASP A 113 31.82 -23.51 -11.13
N ALA A 114 30.61 -23.24 -11.64
CA ALA A 114 29.52 -24.22 -11.75
C ALA A 114 29.96 -25.47 -12.52
N TYR A 115 30.52 -25.28 -13.73
CA TYR A 115 30.98 -26.38 -14.56
C TYR A 115 32.12 -27.18 -13.91
N ARG A 116 33.16 -26.51 -13.38
CA ARG A 116 34.29 -27.20 -12.74
C ARG A 116 33.86 -28.01 -11.53
N LEU A 117 32.99 -27.46 -10.69
CA LEU A 117 32.48 -28.18 -9.52
C LEU A 117 31.58 -29.34 -9.93
N ALA A 118 30.73 -29.17 -10.95
CA ALA A 118 29.90 -30.25 -11.48
C ALA A 118 30.74 -31.37 -12.08
N GLN A 119 31.81 -31.04 -12.81
CA GLN A 119 32.76 -32.00 -13.39
C GLN A 119 33.50 -32.81 -12.30
N ASP A 120 34.12 -32.14 -11.31
CA ASP A 120 34.79 -32.83 -10.19
C ASP A 120 33.79 -33.70 -9.39
N THR A 121 32.53 -33.28 -9.28
CA THR A 121 31.48 -34.08 -8.62
C THR A 121 31.13 -35.31 -9.45
N ALA A 122 30.99 -35.19 -10.78
CA ALA A 122 30.67 -36.29 -11.69
C ALA A 122 31.80 -37.32 -11.80
N GLU A 123 33.06 -36.90 -11.71
CA GLU A 123 34.21 -37.81 -11.67
C GLU A 123 34.21 -38.67 -10.39
N ARG A 124 33.76 -38.10 -9.26
CA ARG A 124 33.65 -38.81 -7.97
C ARG A 124 32.43 -39.71 -7.87
N PHE A 125 31.31 -39.31 -8.49
CA PHE A 125 30.01 -39.98 -8.40
C PHE A 125 29.43 -40.27 -9.80
N PRO A 126 30.09 -41.14 -10.60
CA PRO A 126 29.76 -41.32 -12.02
C PRO A 126 28.44 -42.03 -12.31
N ASP A 127 27.85 -42.70 -11.31
CA ASP A 127 26.64 -43.52 -11.46
C ASP A 127 25.37 -42.86 -10.87
N SER A 128 25.45 -41.58 -10.51
CA SER A 128 24.30 -40.79 -10.04
C SER A 128 23.67 -40.02 -11.19
N ASP A 129 22.37 -40.22 -11.42
CA ASP A 129 21.60 -39.52 -12.45
C ASP A 129 21.55 -38.02 -12.23
N ASP A 130 21.31 -37.57 -10.99
CA ASP A 130 21.30 -36.15 -10.63
C ASP A 130 22.66 -35.48 -10.85
N VAL A 131 23.75 -36.16 -10.48
CA VAL A 131 25.11 -35.61 -10.70
C VAL A 131 25.41 -35.47 -12.19
N GLN A 132 25.08 -36.49 -12.99
CA GLN A 132 25.26 -36.43 -14.44
C GLN A 132 24.36 -35.36 -15.08
N GLY A 133 23.14 -35.18 -14.57
CA GLY A 133 22.23 -34.13 -15.01
C GLY A 133 22.74 -32.72 -14.71
N THR A 134 23.29 -32.50 -13.51
CA THR A 134 23.90 -31.21 -13.15
C THR A 134 25.14 -30.90 -13.98
N LEU A 135 26.02 -31.88 -14.23
CA LEU A 135 27.14 -31.71 -15.18
C LEU A 135 26.64 -31.33 -16.57
N ALA A 136 25.62 -32.03 -17.06
CA ALA A 136 25.08 -31.77 -18.38
C ALA A 136 24.50 -30.36 -18.50
N GLY A 137 23.77 -29.88 -17.48
CA GLY A 137 23.26 -28.51 -17.41
C GLY A 137 24.37 -27.47 -17.35
N ALA A 138 25.38 -27.66 -16.49
CA ALA A 138 26.50 -26.72 -16.37
C ALA A 138 27.36 -26.67 -17.66
N ALA A 139 27.54 -27.81 -18.35
CA ALA A 139 28.19 -27.87 -19.65
C ALA A 139 27.37 -27.17 -20.75
N ASP A 140 26.04 -27.32 -20.72
CA ASP A 140 25.13 -26.67 -21.67
C ASP A 140 25.17 -25.13 -21.52
N ASN A 141 25.24 -24.61 -20.28
CA ASN A 141 25.41 -23.16 -20.02
C ASN A 141 26.72 -22.60 -20.58
N LYS A 142 27.74 -23.45 -20.75
CA LYS A 142 29.05 -23.11 -21.33
C LYS A 142 29.14 -23.34 -22.83
N ASP A 143 28.04 -23.75 -23.47
CA ASP A 143 27.99 -24.19 -24.87
C ASP A 143 28.92 -25.38 -25.18
N TYR A 144 29.23 -26.22 -24.17
CA TYR A 144 30.01 -27.46 -24.33
C TYR A 144 29.08 -28.60 -24.75
N GLU A 145 28.49 -28.47 -25.94
CA GLU A 145 27.39 -29.33 -26.42
C GLU A 145 27.71 -30.84 -26.40
N GLU A 146 28.94 -31.22 -26.76
CA GLU A 146 29.34 -32.63 -26.83
C GLU A 146 29.43 -33.27 -25.43
N ILE A 147 29.91 -32.50 -24.45
CA ILE A 147 29.97 -32.91 -23.04
C ILE A 147 28.56 -32.97 -22.46
N ALA A 148 27.73 -31.96 -22.75
CA ALA A 148 26.34 -31.91 -22.33
C ALA A 148 25.54 -33.10 -22.88
N GLU A 149 25.69 -33.45 -24.17
CA GLU A 149 25.01 -34.59 -24.77
C GLU A 149 25.40 -35.91 -24.09
N GLN A 150 26.70 -36.13 -23.87
CA GLN A 150 27.20 -37.35 -23.21
C GLN A 150 26.70 -37.46 -21.77
N ALA A 151 26.75 -36.36 -21.02
CA ALA A 151 26.29 -36.32 -19.64
C ALA A 151 24.75 -36.51 -19.54
N TRP A 152 23.95 -35.91 -20.42
CA TRP A 152 22.50 -36.16 -20.48
C TRP A 152 22.17 -37.62 -20.81
N LYS A 153 22.86 -38.23 -21.78
CA LYS A 153 22.70 -39.66 -22.09
C LYS A 153 23.07 -40.55 -20.91
N ARG A 154 24.13 -40.19 -20.18
CA ARG A 154 24.56 -40.93 -18.99
C ARG A 154 23.56 -40.81 -17.84
N ALA A 155 23.01 -39.61 -17.60
CA ALA A 155 21.94 -39.41 -16.63
C ALA A 155 20.70 -40.29 -16.96
N ILE A 156 20.31 -40.36 -18.23
CA ILE A 156 19.20 -41.22 -18.71
C ILE A 156 19.54 -42.71 -18.58
N ALA A 157 20.81 -43.10 -18.75
CA ALA A 157 21.25 -44.48 -18.56
C ALA A 157 21.19 -44.90 -17.07
N CYS A 158 21.51 -43.98 -16.16
CA CYS A 158 21.36 -44.18 -14.71
C CYS A 158 19.87 -44.23 -14.29
N ASN A 159 19.03 -43.38 -14.89
CA ASN A 159 17.60 -43.33 -14.62
C ASN A 159 16.78 -43.18 -15.92
N HIS A 160 16.23 -44.30 -16.39
CA HIS A 160 15.47 -44.35 -17.64
C HIS A 160 14.24 -43.41 -17.65
N TRP A 161 13.70 -43.11 -16.47
CA TRP A 161 12.53 -42.27 -16.24
C TRP A 161 12.89 -40.81 -15.96
N TYR A 162 14.13 -40.37 -16.22
CA TYR A 162 14.53 -39.00 -15.95
C TYR A 162 13.97 -38.01 -17.00
N GLY A 163 12.71 -37.58 -16.79
CA GLY A 163 11.99 -36.72 -17.74
C GLY A 163 12.69 -35.40 -18.05
N HIS A 164 13.24 -34.73 -17.04
CA HIS A 164 13.97 -33.48 -17.25
C HIS A 164 15.19 -33.66 -18.18
N ALA A 165 16.02 -34.69 -17.92
CA ALA A 165 17.18 -35.00 -18.76
C ALA A 165 16.79 -35.30 -20.22
N ARG A 166 15.69 -36.06 -20.41
CA ARG A 166 15.12 -36.34 -21.73
C ARG A 166 14.67 -35.08 -22.46
N SER A 167 13.98 -34.17 -21.78
CA SER A 167 13.53 -32.91 -22.37
C SER A 167 14.70 -32.00 -22.74
N ARG A 168 15.74 -31.94 -21.90
CA ARG A 168 16.98 -31.19 -22.20
C ARG A 168 17.73 -31.78 -23.39
N LEU A 169 17.84 -33.10 -23.47
CA LEU A 169 18.46 -33.79 -24.60
C LEU A 169 17.69 -33.55 -25.91
N ALA A 170 16.36 -33.57 -25.88
CA ALA A 170 15.54 -33.21 -27.04
C ALA A 170 15.82 -31.77 -27.49
N THR A 171 15.84 -30.80 -26.57
CA THR A 171 16.18 -29.40 -26.89
C THR A 171 17.57 -29.28 -27.52
N LEU A 172 18.56 -30.04 -27.04
CA LEU A 172 19.90 -30.08 -27.63
C LEU A 172 19.87 -30.64 -29.06
N PHE A 173 19.16 -31.74 -29.31
CA PHE A 173 18.97 -32.27 -30.68
C PHE A 173 18.28 -31.27 -31.60
N MET A 174 17.31 -30.49 -31.10
CA MET A 174 16.66 -29.44 -31.87
C MET A 174 17.65 -28.34 -32.25
N ARG A 175 18.50 -27.88 -31.32
CA ARG A 175 19.58 -26.89 -31.57
C ARG A 175 20.56 -27.39 -32.63
N GLN A 176 20.96 -28.65 -32.54
CA GLN A 176 21.82 -29.34 -33.52
C GLN A 176 21.12 -29.67 -34.85
N ARG A 177 19.83 -29.34 -35.01
CA ARG A 177 18.98 -29.67 -36.18
C ARG A 177 18.84 -31.18 -36.45
N ARG A 178 19.02 -32.02 -35.44
CA ARG A 178 18.83 -33.48 -35.49
C ARG A 178 17.37 -33.85 -35.22
N LEU A 179 16.50 -33.48 -36.16
CA LEU A 179 15.04 -33.62 -36.02
C LEU A 179 14.55 -35.07 -35.84
N GLY A 180 15.29 -36.06 -36.35
CA GLY A 180 14.98 -37.48 -36.13
C GLY A 180 15.12 -37.89 -34.66
N ASP A 181 16.26 -37.55 -34.06
CA ASP A 181 16.56 -37.85 -32.65
C ASP A 181 15.64 -37.07 -31.71
N PHE A 182 15.35 -35.81 -32.04
CA PHE A 182 14.38 -34.99 -31.33
C PHE A 182 12.98 -35.64 -31.30
N ASN A 183 12.46 -36.06 -32.46
CA ASN A 183 11.14 -36.70 -32.54
C ASN A 183 11.10 -38.05 -31.82
N ALA A 184 12.18 -38.83 -31.88
CA ALA A 184 12.29 -40.10 -31.16
C ALA A 184 12.23 -39.88 -29.64
N GLU A 185 12.95 -38.88 -29.13
CA GLU A 185 12.97 -38.57 -27.70
C GLU A 185 11.61 -38.08 -27.20
N LEU A 186 10.91 -37.23 -27.97
CA LEU A 186 9.55 -36.80 -27.61
C LEU A 186 8.51 -37.93 -27.66
N ALA A 187 8.65 -38.88 -28.59
CA ALA A 187 7.78 -40.06 -28.64
C ALA A 187 7.94 -40.92 -27.38
N ILE A 188 9.18 -41.08 -26.89
CA ILE A 188 9.46 -41.77 -25.62
C ILE A 188 8.83 -40.99 -24.46
N GLN A 189 9.00 -39.67 -24.38
CA GLN A 189 8.41 -38.86 -23.30
C GLN A 189 6.88 -38.98 -23.25
N ARG A 190 6.18 -38.98 -24.38
CA ARG A 190 4.72 -39.18 -24.43
C ARG A 190 4.30 -40.58 -23.99
N ALA A 191 5.08 -41.60 -24.34
CA ALA A 191 4.81 -42.98 -23.92
C ALA A 191 5.03 -43.18 -22.41
N LEU A 192 6.04 -42.52 -21.84
CA LEU A 192 6.34 -42.60 -20.40
C LEU A 192 5.37 -41.75 -19.57
N TRP A 193 4.94 -40.58 -20.06
CA TRP A 193 4.06 -39.64 -19.35
C TRP A 193 2.82 -39.21 -20.15
N PRO A 194 1.90 -40.14 -20.47
CA PRO A 194 0.72 -39.84 -21.29
C PRO A 194 -0.26 -38.86 -20.60
N ALA A 195 -0.25 -38.78 -19.26
CA ALA A 195 -1.14 -37.94 -18.47
C ALA A 195 -0.56 -36.57 -18.08
N SER A 196 0.54 -36.13 -18.70
CA SER A 196 1.14 -34.81 -18.45
C SER A 196 1.00 -33.90 -19.68
N PRO A 197 0.37 -32.71 -19.60
CA PRO A 197 0.30 -31.78 -20.73
C PRO A 197 1.68 -31.43 -21.29
N ALA A 198 2.68 -31.33 -20.42
CA ALA A 198 4.05 -30.98 -20.76
C ALA A 198 4.73 -31.99 -21.71
N SER A 199 4.28 -33.25 -21.77
CA SER A 199 4.83 -34.24 -22.71
C SER A 199 4.21 -34.15 -24.11
N HIS A 200 3.01 -33.56 -24.26
CA HIS A 200 2.32 -33.43 -25.55
C HIS A 200 2.64 -32.12 -26.29
N LEU A 201 2.85 -31.03 -25.54
CA LEU A 201 3.11 -29.69 -26.11
C LEU A 201 4.36 -29.61 -27.00
N PRO A 202 5.52 -30.22 -26.69
CA PRO A 202 6.72 -30.08 -27.51
C PRO A 202 6.55 -30.62 -28.94
N LEU A 203 5.85 -31.76 -29.09
CA LEU A 203 5.61 -32.35 -30.41
C LEU A 203 4.62 -31.52 -31.23
N LEU A 204 3.58 -30.99 -30.57
CA LEU A 204 2.66 -30.03 -31.17
C LEU A 204 3.41 -28.78 -31.65
N ARG A 205 4.23 -28.17 -30.80
CA ARG A 205 5.04 -26.99 -31.14
C ARG A 205 6.01 -27.26 -32.28
N ALA A 206 6.61 -28.46 -32.33
CA ALA A 206 7.49 -28.86 -33.41
C ALA A 206 6.76 -29.07 -34.74
N ALA A 207 5.56 -29.66 -34.72
CA ALA A 207 4.73 -29.76 -35.92
C ALA A 207 4.30 -28.37 -36.42
N LEU A 208 3.97 -27.46 -35.50
CA LEU A 208 3.64 -26.07 -35.81
C LEU A 208 4.82 -25.29 -36.38
N SER A 209 6.04 -25.49 -35.89
CA SER A 209 7.23 -24.77 -36.36
C SER A 209 7.59 -25.10 -37.81
N VAL A 210 7.22 -26.29 -38.29
CA VAL A 210 7.34 -26.69 -39.70
C VAL A 210 6.05 -26.49 -40.50
N ARG A 211 5.03 -25.85 -39.90
CA ARG A 211 3.69 -25.59 -40.48
C ARG A 211 2.94 -26.84 -40.97
N ASP A 212 3.13 -27.97 -40.30
CA ASP A 212 2.32 -29.18 -40.53
C ASP A 212 0.99 -29.05 -39.77
N LEU A 213 0.07 -28.24 -40.32
CA LEU A 213 -1.22 -27.90 -39.69
C LEU A 213 -2.10 -29.14 -39.42
N PRO A 214 -2.28 -30.10 -40.35
CA PRO A 214 -3.10 -31.28 -40.09
C PRO A 214 -2.57 -32.12 -38.92
N ARG A 215 -1.25 -32.33 -38.85
CA ARG A 215 -0.63 -33.06 -37.74
C ARG A 215 -0.72 -32.27 -36.43
N SER A 216 -0.52 -30.96 -36.49
CA SER A 216 -0.65 -30.07 -35.32
C SER A 216 -2.07 -30.13 -34.75
N ARG A 217 -3.08 -30.04 -35.61
CA ARG A 217 -4.49 -30.15 -35.22
C ARG A 217 -4.81 -31.48 -34.56
N ALA A 218 -4.37 -32.59 -35.16
CA ALA A 218 -4.55 -33.92 -34.61
C ALA A 218 -3.90 -34.05 -33.22
N LEU A 219 -2.64 -33.63 -33.08
CA LEU A 219 -1.93 -33.66 -31.80
C LEU A 219 -2.59 -32.78 -30.73
N CYS A 220 -3.10 -31.61 -31.12
CA CYS A 220 -3.78 -30.69 -30.22
C CYS A 220 -5.13 -31.24 -29.74
N LEU A 221 -5.94 -31.78 -30.65
CA LEU A 221 -7.22 -32.41 -30.32
C LEU A 221 -7.02 -33.67 -29.45
N ASP A 222 -6.05 -34.51 -29.78
CA ASP A 222 -5.67 -35.67 -28.96
C ASP A 222 -5.31 -35.23 -27.55
N ALA A 223 -4.51 -34.18 -27.39
CA ALA A 223 -4.17 -33.63 -26.08
C ALA A 223 -5.40 -33.07 -25.35
N LEU A 224 -6.31 -32.39 -26.04
CA LEU A 224 -7.55 -31.86 -25.46
C LEU A 224 -8.54 -32.96 -25.03
N THR A 225 -8.46 -34.18 -25.60
CA THR A 225 -9.23 -35.32 -25.08
C THR A 225 -8.79 -35.74 -23.67
N ILE A 226 -7.53 -35.48 -23.33
CA ILE A 226 -6.93 -35.80 -22.04
C ILE A 226 -7.01 -34.58 -21.09
N PHE A 227 -6.84 -33.37 -21.62
CA PHE A 227 -6.79 -32.11 -20.87
C PHE A 227 -7.81 -31.07 -21.40
N PRO A 228 -9.13 -31.28 -21.17
CA PRO A 228 -10.18 -30.49 -21.78
C PRO A 228 -10.27 -29.03 -21.30
N ASP A 229 -9.65 -28.70 -20.16
CA ASP A 229 -9.65 -27.38 -19.51
C ASP A 229 -8.31 -26.64 -19.64
N HIS A 230 -7.34 -27.18 -20.38
CA HIS A 230 -6.00 -26.60 -20.48
C HIS A 230 -5.97 -25.40 -21.45
N ALA A 231 -5.92 -24.18 -20.90
CA ALA A 231 -5.97 -22.91 -21.66
C ALA A 231 -5.01 -22.87 -22.87
N ALA A 232 -3.74 -23.23 -22.69
CA ALA A 232 -2.77 -23.16 -23.79
C ALA A 232 -3.10 -24.10 -24.97
N LEU A 233 -3.77 -25.24 -24.73
CA LEU A 233 -4.17 -26.15 -25.81
C LEU A 233 -5.33 -25.54 -26.61
N HIS A 234 -6.30 -24.92 -25.92
CA HIS A 234 -7.36 -24.14 -26.59
C HIS A 234 -6.77 -22.99 -27.40
N ARG A 235 -5.73 -22.32 -26.90
CA ARG A 235 -5.03 -21.26 -27.64
C ARG A 235 -4.36 -21.81 -28.90
N TYR A 236 -3.62 -22.91 -28.79
CA TYR A 236 -3.01 -23.55 -29.97
C TYR A 236 -4.07 -24.01 -30.98
N LEU A 237 -5.20 -24.55 -30.52
CA LEU A 237 -6.30 -24.90 -31.39
C LEU A 237 -6.83 -23.67 -32.12
N GLY A 238 -7.04 -22.56 -31.42
CA GLY A 238 -7.46 -21.30 -32.02
C GLY A 238 -6.48 -20.81 -33.09
N ASP A 239 -5.18 -20.84 -32.79
CA ASP A 239 -4.12 -20.46 -33.74
C ASP A 239 -4.11 -21.37 -34.98
N ILE A 240 -4.30 -22.68 -34.80
CA ILE A 240 -4.37 -23.66 -35.88
C ILE A 240 -5.60 -23.42 -36.75
N GLU A 241 -6.79 -23.30 -36.15
CA GLU A 241 -8.04 -23.07 -36.87
C GLU A 241 -8.01 -21.73 -37.62
N TYR A 242 -7.39 -20.70 -37.03
CA TYR A 242 -7.18 -19.42 -37.70
C TYR A 242 -6.25 -19.55 -38.91
N MET A 243 -5.12 -20.26 -38.78
CA MET A 243 -4.19 -20.52 -39.90
C MET A 243 -4.82 -21.36 -41.02
N GLU A 244 -5.76 -22.24 -40.69
CA GLU A 244 -6.54 -23.02 -41.66
C GLU A 244 -7.72 -22.23 -42.29
N GLY A 245 -7.99 -21.00 -41.81
CA GLY A 245 -9.04 -20.13 -42.32
C GLY A 245 -10.43 -20.35 -41.69
N HIS A 246 -10.53 -21.13 -40.62
CA HIS A 246 -11.78 -21.39 -39.90
C HIS A 246 -12.01 -20.34 -38.80
N LYS A 247 -12.34 -19.10 -39.19
CA LYS A 247 -12.45 -17.94 -38.28
C LYS A 247 -13.37 -18.19 -37.08
N GLU A 248 -14.56 -18.75 -37.28
CA GLU A 248 -15.54 -18.97 -36.22
C GLU A 248 -15.05 -20.00 -35.19
N ARG A 249 -14.41 -21.08 -35.66
CA ARG A 249 -13.84 -22.13 -34.81
C ARG A 249 -12.62 -21.64 -34.04
N ALA A 250 -11.85 -20.73 -34.64
CA ALA A 250 -10.76 -20.04 -33.95
C ALA A 250 -11.30 -19.16 -32.82
N ILE A 251 -12.34 -18.36 -33.08
CA ILE A 251 -13.00 -17.53 -32.06
C ILE A 251 -13.50 -18.38 -30.89
N GLU A 252 -14.20 -19.49 -31.14
CA GLU A 252 -14.67 -20.39 -30.08
C GLU A 252 -13.54 -20.94 -29.21
N ALA A 253 -12.43 -21.35 -29.83
CA ALA A 253 -11.25 -21.86 -29.13
C ALA A 253 -10.52 -20.76 -28.33
N TYR A 254 -10.45 -19.55 -28.86
CA TYR A 254 -9.92 -18.41 -28.14
C TYR A 254 -10.80 -17.98 -26.95
N GLU A 255 -12.12 -18.01 -27.11
CA GLU A 255 -13.06 -17.76 -26.00
C GLU A 255 -12.96 -18.85 -24.92
N ALA A 256 -12.73 -20.11 -25.32
CA ALA A 256 -12.43 -21.18 -24.38
C ALA A 256 -11.10 -20.94 -23.64
N THR A 257 -10.07 -20.43 -24.32
CA THR A 257 -8.81 -20.01 -23.67
C THR A 257 -9.09 -18.98 -22.58
N LEU A 258 -9.79 -17.88 -22.90
CA LEU A 258 -10.08 -16.81 -21.92
C LEU A 258 -10.98 -17.27 -20.76
N ARG A 259 -11.76 -18.33 -20.92
CA ARG A 259 -12.53 -18.93 -19.83
C ARG A 259 -11.62 -19.57 -18.76
N TYR A 260 -10.51 -20.15 -19.18
CA TYR A 260 -9.56 -20.85 -18.30
C TYR A 260 -8.32 -20.01 -17.97
N ASP A 261 -8.03 -18.98 -18.77
CA ASP A 261 -6.97 -17.99 -18.55
C ASP A 261 -7.47 -16.57 -18.93
N PRO A 262 -8.28 -15.93 -18.06
CA PRO A 262 -8.84 -14.60 -18.32
C PRO A 262 -7.79 -13.48 -18.30
N GLY A 263 -6.53 -13.79 -17.98
CA GLY A 263 -5.42 -12.84 -17.92
C GLY A 263 -4.80 -12.49 -19.28
N ASP A 264 -5.12 -13.22 -20.35
CA ASP A 264 -4.51 -13.02 -21.68
C ASP A 264 -5.10 -11.80 -22.42
N LEU A 265 -4.66 -10.58 -22.05
CA LEU A 265 -5.10 -9.34 -22.69
C LEU A 265 -4.76 -9.25 -24.18
N TRP A 266 -3.66 -9.87 -24.59
CA TRP A 266 -3.32 -9.93 -26.01
C TRP A 266 -4.41 -10.70 -26.76
N LEU A 267 -4.78 -11.87 -26.24
CA LEU A 267 -5.83 -12.67 -26.85
C LEU A 267 -7.19 -11.98 -26.81
N ARG A 268 -7.49 -11.24 -25.73
CA ARG A 268 -8.69 -10.41 -25.65
C ARG A 268 -8.73 -9.36 -26.75
N ARG A 269 -7.66 -8.58 -26.91
CA ARG A 269 -7.54 -7.57 -27.98
C ARG A 269 -7.64 -8.22 -29.36
N TYR A 270 -7.08 -9.42 -29.51
CA TYR A 270 -7.14 -10.18 -30.75
C TYR A 270 -8.56 -10.67 -31.05
N LEU A 271 -9.29 -11.18 -30.06
CA LEU A 271 -10.70 -11.54 -30.19
C LEU A 271 -11.58 -10.33 -30.52
N ASP A 272 -11.34 -9.18 -29.87
CA ASP A 272 -12.04 -7.94 -30.17
C ASP A 272 -11.83 -7.51 -31.64
N TYR A 273 -10.61 -7.71 -32.17
CA TYR A 273 -10.28 -7.51 -33.59
C TYR A 273 -11.00 -8.52 -34.49
N LEU A 274 -10.98 -9.82 -34.15
CA LEU A 274 -11.64 -10.88 -34.93
C LEU A 274 -13.15 -10.70 -34.99
N HIS A 275 -13.77 -10.23 -33.90
CA HIS A 275 -15.19 -9.95 -33.80
C HIS A 275 -15.61 -8.65 -34.51
N GLU A 276 -14.66 -7.80 -34.94
CA GLU A 276 -14.91 -6.48 -35.54
C GLU A 276 -15.74 -5.54 -34.63
N ARG A 277 -15.76 -5.80 -33.32
CA ARG A 277 -16.58 -5.09 -32.31
C ARG A 277 -15.78 -4.28 -31.30
N ASN A 278 -14.45 -4.22 -31.44
CA ASN A 278 -13.49 -3.71 -30.45
C ASN A 278 -13.86 -2.35 -29.82
N MET A 279 -14.48 -1.45 -30.57
CA MET A 279 -14.76 -0.08 -30.14
C MET A 279 -16.25 0.30 -30.16
N ALA A 280 -17.19 -0.61 -30.45
CA ALA A 280 -18.59 -0.24 -30.68
C ALA A 280 -19.22 0.56 -29.52
N PHE A 281 -18.96 0.16 -28.27
CA PHE A 281 -19.39 0.91 -27.09
C PHE A 281 -18.72 2.30 -27.01
N PHE A 282 -17.40 2.36 -27.17
CA PHE A 282 -16.63 3.59 -27.09
C PHE A 282 -16.93 4.56 -28.24
N ASP A 283 -17.25 4.07 -29.43
CA ASP A 283 -17.63 4.87 -30.59
C ASP A 283 -19.06 5.41 -30.46
N THR A 284 -19.98 4.61 -29.91
CA THR A 284 -21.38 5.00 -29.71
C THR A 284 -21.53 6.05 -28.60
N TYR A 285 -20.85 5.84 -27.47
CA TYR A 285 -20.97 6.71 -26.29
C TYR A 285 -19.86 7.77 -26.21
N GLY A 286 -18.77 7.61 -26.97
CA GLY A 286 -17.67 8.57 -27.03
C GLY A 286 -17.98 9.79 -27.86
N TRP A 287 -17.16 10.82 -27.67
CA TRP A 287 -17.22 12.01 -28.52
C TRP A 287 -16.47 11.79 -29.84
N SER A 288 -17.19 11.97 -30.95
CA SER A 288 -16.61 12.01 -32.30
C SER A 288 -15.75 13.25 -32.49
N GLN A 289 -14.82 13.19 -33.44
CA GLN A 289 -13.94 14.33 -33.75
C GLN A 289 -14.70 15.57 -34.21
N GLU A 290 -15.81 15.40 -34.94
CA GLU A 290 -16.70 16.50 -35.33
C GLU A 290 -17.33 17.19 -34.11
N ARG A 291 -17.77 16.42 -33.11
CA ARG A 291 -18.34 16.98 -31.88
C ARG A 291 -17.29 17.70 -31.04
N VAL A 292 -16.07 17.17 -30.98
CA VAL A 292 -14.93 17.83 -30.32
C VAL A 292 -14.61 19.15 -31.02
N ALA A 293 -14.42 19.14 -32.34
CA ALA A 293 -14.14 20.34 -33.12
C ALA A 293 -15.24 21.40 -32.98
N GLY A 294 -16.50 20.98 -33.06
CA GLY A 294 -17.65 21.87 -32.82
C GLY A 294 -17.66 22.47 -31.41
N ARG A 295 -17.25 21.70 -30.39
CA ARG A 295 -17.14 22.21 -29.02
C ARG A 295 -16.01 23.23 -28.88
N ILE A 296 -14.83 22.93 -29.43
CA ILE A 296 -13.68 23.85 -29.44
C ILE A 296 -14.04 25.18 -30.09
N ALA A 297 -14.74 25.13 -31.24
CA ALA A 297 -15.19 26.32 -31.95
C ALA A 297 -16.23 27.12 -31.15
N ALA A 298 -17.20 26.44 -30.53
CA ALA A 298 -18.23 27.07 -29.71
C ALA A 298 -17.67 27.77 -28.46
N THR A 299 -16.50 27.34 -27.96
CA THR A 299 -15.85 27.89 -26.76
C THR A 299 -14.59 28.69 -27.07
N ALA A 300 -14.45 29.21 -28.30
CA ALA A 300 -13.27 29.99 -28.70
C ALA A 300 -13.13 31.32 -27.95
N GLY A 301 -14.25 31.96 -27.59
CA GLY A 301 -14.29 33.22 -26.86
C GLY A 301 -14.61 33.09 -25.38
N ILE A 302 -14.36 31.91 -24.78
CA ILE A 302 -14.59 31.72 -23.35
C ILE A 302 -13.50 32.42 -22.55
N GLU A 303 -13.91 33.26 -21.61
CA GLU A 303 -13.00 33.95 -20.70
C GLU A 303 -12.86 33.17 -19.38
N PRO A 304 -11.74 33.28 -18.67
CA PRO A 304 -11.58 32.67 -17.36
C PRO A 304 -12.64 33.21 -16.38
N ALA A 305 -13.35 32.31 -15.69
CA ALA A 305 -14.36 32.64 -14.69
C ALA A 305 -13.75 33.24 -13.41
N SER A 306 -12.44 33.11 -13.20
CA SER A 306 -11.72 33.70 -12.08
C SER A 306 -10.22 33.86 -12.35
N ASP A 307 -9.53 34.57 -11.46
CA ASP A 307 -8.07 34.71 -11.48
C ASP A 307 -7.30 33.43 -11.19
N GLU A 308 -7.94 32.48 -10.50
CA GLU A 308 -7.37 31.19 -10.17
C GLU A 308 -7.51 30.16 -11.28
N GLU A 309 -8.39 30.40 -12.26
CA GLU A 309 -8.63 29.44 -13.34
C GLU A 309 -7.43 29.36 -14.29
N ILE A 310 -6.73 28.23 -14.26
CA ILE A 310 -5.54 28.00 -15.09
C ILE A 310 -5.88 27.36 -16.43
N ALA A 311 -6.97 26.58 -16.47
CA ALA A 311 -7.44 25.88 -17.65
C ALA A 311 -8.96 25.68 -17.57
N HIS A 312 -9.58 25.49 -18.74
CA HIS A 312 -11.02 25.33 -18.88
C HIS A 312 -11.32 24.00 -19.58
N THR A 313 -11.83 23.02 -18.84
CA THR A 313 -12.07 21.67 -19.35
C THR A 313 -13.38 21.64 -20.14
N LEU A 314 -13.28 21.54 -21.47
CA LEU A 314 -14.43 21.46 -22.37
C LEU A 314 -15.15 20.12 -22.29
N LEU A 315 -14.39 19.05 -22.06
CA LEU A 315 -14.90 17.69 -21.91
C LEU A 315 -14.00 16.90 -20.98
N ARG A 316 -14.60 16.19 -20.03
CA ARG A 316 -13.98 15.12 -19.26
C ARG A 316 -14.89 13.91 -19.25
N GLN A 317 -14.59 12.94 -20.10
CA GLN A 317 -15.39 11.72 -20.24
C GLN A 317 -14.60 10.49 -19.77
N THR A 318 -15.29 9.62 -19.04
CA THR A 318 -14.82 8.28 -18.68
C THR A 318 -15.85 7.26 -19.12
N LEU A 319 -15.46 6.34 -20.00
CA LEU A 319 -16.30 5.23 -20.45
C LEU A 319 -15.68 3.92 -19.94
N ILE A 320 -16.47 3.04 -19.36
CA ILE A 320 -16.00 1.76 -18.80
C ILE A 320 -16.87 0.65 -19.39
N GLN A 321 -16.25 -0.32 -20.04
CA GLN A 321 -16.89 -1.56 -20.47
C GLN A 321 -16.37 -2.71 -19.63
N MET A 322 -17.27 -3.39 -18.93
CA MET A 322 -16.96 -4.60 -18.17
C MET A 322 -17.31 -5.85 -18.97
N HIS A 323 -16.54 -6.91 -18.76
CA HIS A 323 -16.79 -8.23 -19.33
C HIS A 323 -17.29 -9.21 -18.25
N GLN A 324 -17.74 -10.40 -18.67
CA GLN A 324 -18.31 -11.39 -17.76
C GLN A 324 -17.32 -11.94 -16.73
N ASP A 325 -16.04 -12.02 -17.10
CA ASP A 325 -14.91 -12.49 -16.28
C ASP A 325 -14.38 -11.43 -15.31
N GLY A 326 -14.97 -10.24 -15.28
CA GLY A 326 -14.53 -9.11 -14.44
C GLY A 326 -13.47 -8.21 -15.09
N SER A 327 -12.84 -8.65 -16.18
CA SER A 327 -11.95 -7.78 -16.94
C SER A 327 -12.71 -6.55 -17.45
N SER A 328 -12.00 -5.43 -17.60
CA SER A 328 -12.63 -4.20 -18.08
C SER A 328 -11.70 -3.36 -18.93
N ARG A 329 -12.29 -2.66 -19.90
CA ARG A 329 -11.62 -1.61 -20.67
C ARG A 329 -12.23 -0.27 -20.31
N ARG A 330 -11.38 0.71 -20.03
CA ARG A 330 -11.77 2.08 -19.73
C ARG A 330 -11.18 3.03 -20.75
N MET A 331 -11.97 3.97 -21.26
CA MET A 331 -11.50 5.09 -22.07
C MET A 331 -11.60 6.38 -21.28
N HIS A 332 -10.53 7.15 -21.26
CA HIS A 332 -10.51 8.53 -20.82
C HIS A 332 -10.42 9.43 -22.04
N HIS A 333 -11.27 10.48 -22.11
CA HIS A 333 -11.22 11.50 -23.16
C HIS A 333 -11.34 12.87 -22.52
N VAL A 334 -10.30 13.67 -22.66
CA VAL A 334 -10.21 15.00 -22.09
C VAL A 334 -9.92 16.00 -23.19
N VAL A 335 -10.67 17.10 -23.18
CA VAL A 335 -10.45 18.27 -24.05
C VAL A 335 -10.40 19.49 -23.14
N VAL A 336 -9.30 20.23 -23.16
CA VAL A 336 -9.03 21.31 -22.20
C VAL A 336 -8.38 22.50 -22.89
N ARG A 337 -8.93 23.71 -22.66
CA ARG A 337 -8.36 24.98 -23.13
C ARG A 337 -7.40 25.54 -22.08
N VAL A 338 -6.23 25.98 -22.52
CA VAL A 338 -5.24 26.64 -21.68
C VAL A 338 -5.65 28.09 -21.47
N MET A 339 -5.87 28.51 -20.23
CA MET A 339 -6.37 29.86 -19.93
C MET A 339 -5.26 30.80 -19.46
N ARG A 340 -4.19 30.28 -18.85
CA ARG A 340 -3.10 31.08 -18.27
C ARG A 340 -1.74 30.40 -18.40
N ALA A 341 -0.66 31.15 -18.15
CA ALA A 341 0.71 30.64 -18.18
C ALA A 341 0.95 29.46 -17.22
N ARG A 342 0.30 29.43 -16.05
CA ARG A 342 0.34 28.25 -15.16
C ARG A 342 -0.32 27.03 -15.80
N GLY A 343 -1.38 27.23 -16.59
CA GLY A 343 -2.04 26.18 -17.35
C GLY A 343 -1.13 25.58 -18.42
N VAL A 344 -0.29 26.41 -19.07
CA VAL A 344 0.75 25.93 -20.00
C VAL A 344 1.64 24.91 -19.28
N GLN A 345 2.22 25.28 -18.14
CA GLN A 345 3.09 24.38 -17.37
C GLN A 345 2.37 23.11 -16.93
N ALA A 346 1.12 23.22 -16.46
CA ALA A 346 0.34 22.09 -15.95
C ALA A 346 -0.10 21.11 -17.06
N LEU A 347 -0.22 21.57 -18.30
CA LEU A 347 -0.76 20.79 -19.41
C LEU A 347 0.28 20.39 -20.47
N SER A 348 1.51 20.95 -20.40
CA SER A 348 2.62 20.51 -21.25
C SER A 348 3.05 19.06 -21.01
N SER A 349 2.76 18.49 -19.83
CA SER A 349 2.99 17.07 -19.54
C SER A 349 1.82 16.50 -18.77
N VAL A 350 1.30 15.35 -19.23
CA VAL A 350 0.18 14.64 -18.60
C VAL A 350 0.64 13.24 -18.21
N SER A 351 0.57 12.91 -16.92
CA SER A 351 0.82 11.56 -16.43
C SER A 351 -0.46 10.71 -16.45
N MET A 352 -0.33 9.45 -16.83
CA MET A 352 -1.42 8.47 -16.91
C MET A 352 -0.92 7.05 -16.66
N ASP A 353 -1.84 6.10 -16.69
CA ASP A 353 -1.56 4.65 -16.65
C ASP A 353 -2.35 3.99 -17.79
N ALA A 354 -1.94 4.29 -19.02
CA ALA A 354 -2.62 3.90 -20.23
C ALA A 354 -2.12 2.55 -20.73
N SER A 355 -3.03 1.71 -21.20
CA SER A 355 -2.68 0.52 -21.98
C SER A 355 -2.54 0.84 -23.48
N GLN A 356 -3.04 2.00 -23.92
CA GLN A 356 -2.89 2.54 -25.26
C GLN A 356 -3.28 4.02 -25.31
N VAL A 357 -2.49 4.87 -25.97
CA VAL A 357 -2.88 6.24 -26.31
C VAL A 357 -3.56 6.24 -27.69
N LEU A 358 -4.79 6.74 -27.76
CA LEU A 358 -5.59 6.81 -29.00
C LEU A 358 -5.45 8.15 -29.71
N ARG A 359 -5.25 9.24 -28.97
CA ARG A 359 -5.10 10.60 -29.50
C ARG A 359 -4.38 11.50 -28.50
N ALA A 360 -3.52 12.37 -28.99
CA ALA A 360 -2.82 13.37 -28.18
C ALA A 360 -2.41 14.56 -29.05
N VAL A 361 -3.21 15.64 -29.06
CA VAL A 361 -2.97 16.80 -29.92
C VAL A 361 -3.17 18.14 -29.21
N THR A 362 -2.51 19.16 -29.74
CA THR A 362 -2.72 20.58 -29.41
C THR A 362 -3.32 21.30 -30.62
N TYR A 363 -4.51 21.87 -30.45
CA TYR A 363 -5.17 22.77 -31.39
C TYR A 363 -4.71 24.20 -31.15
N LYS A 364 -4.17 24.82 -32.20
CA LYS A 364 -3.69 26.20 -32.22
C LYS A 364 -4.77 27.18 -32.63
N GLY A 365 -4.65 28.43 -32.19
CA GLY A 365 -5.56 29.51 -32.58
C GLY A 365 -5.57 29.83 -34.08
N ASP A 366 -4.51 29.48 -34.81
CA ASP A 366 -4.41 29.62 -36.27
C ASP A 366 -4.97 28.43 -37.06
N GLY A 367 -5.56 27.45 -36.38
CA GLY A 367 -6.15 26.24 -36.97
C GLY A 367 -5.16 25.08 -37.17
N ARG A 368 -3.87 25.24 -36.85
CA ARG A 368 -2.93 24.11 -36.85
C ARG A 368 -3.30 23.11 -35.75
N VAL A 369 -3.05 21.83 -36.02
CA VAL A 369 -3.13 20.75 -35.04
C VAL A 369 -1.75 20.12 -34.94
N LEU A 370 -1.16 20.16 -33.75
CA LEU A 370 0.15 19.58 -33.46
C LEU A 370 -0.03 18.29 -32.69
N GLU A 371 0.54 17.20 -33.16
CA GLU A 371 0.62 15.96 -32.38
C GLU A 371 1.58 16.14 -31.20
N ALA A 372 1.35 15.39 -30.12
CA ALA A 372 2.25 15.33 -28.99
C ALA A 372 3.66 14.91 -29.43
N THR A 373 4.69 15.52 -28.83
CA THR A 373 6.10 15.17 -29.14
C THR A 373 6.51 13.84 -28.56
N HIS A 374 5.85 13.43 -27.47
CA HIS A 374 6.03 12.13 -26.87
C HIS A 374 4.69 11.63 -26.35
N ALA A 375 4.37 10.35 -26.60
CA ALA A 375 3.20 9.69 -26.03
C ALA A 375 3.59 8.25 -25.67
N SER A 376 3.54 7.95 -24.39
CA SER A 376 3.78 6.62 -23.82
C SER A 376 2.62 6.21 -22.93
N GLU A 377 2.65 4.98 -22.44
CA GLU A 377 1.68 4.45 -21.48
C GLU A 377 1.62 5.26 -20.17
N ARG A 378 2.71 5.93 -19.77
CA ARG A 378 2.78 6.65 -18.49
C ARG A 378 2.72 8.16 -18.61
N GLN A 379 3.03 8.70 -19.78
CA GLN A 379 3.23 10.13 -19.96
C GLN A 379 2.99 10.57 -21.40
N ILE A 380 2.34 11.72 -21.56
CA ILE A 380 2.23 12.45 -22.84
C ILE A 380 2.87 13.83 -22.67
N GLU A 381 3.67 14.25 -23.63
CA GLU A 381 4.31 15.56 -23.67
C GLU A 381 3.84 16.37 -24.89
N PHE A 382 3.38 17.59 -24.62
CA PHE A 382 2.92 18.54 -25.62
C PHE A 382 3.93 19.68 -25.76
N ALA A 383 4.53 19.81 -26.93
CA ALA A 383 5.45 20.91 -27.22
C ALA A 383 4.71 22.19 -27.60
N ASP A 384 5.38 23.32 -27.34
CA ASP A 384 4.93 24.67 -27.73
C ASP A 384 3.50 24.99 -27.22
N VAL A 385 3.08 24.50 -26.05
CA VAL A 385 1.75 24.86 -25.51
C VAL A 385 1.72 26.35 -25.16
N GLN A 386 0.68 27.04 -25.60
CA GLN A 386 0.47 28.48 -25.38
C GLN A 386 -0.89 28.77 -24.75
N VAL A 387 -1.04 29.97 -24.18
CA VAL A 387 -2.35 30.43 -23.68
C VAL A 387 -3.31 30.55 -24.87
N GLY A 388 -4.52 30.03 -24.70
CA GLY A 388 -5.56 29.96 -25.73
C GLY A 388 -5.57 28.64 -26.50
N ASP A 389 -4.49 27.84 -26.49
CA ASP A 389 -4.47 26.53 -27.12
C ASP A 389 -5.47 25.57 -26.48
N VAL A 390 -5.93 24.58 -27.25
CA VAL A 390 -6.73 23.47 -26.71
C VAL A 390 -5.96 22.17 -26.83
N ILE A 391 -5.86 21.43 -25.73
CA ILE A 391 -5.25 20.11 -25.70
C ILE A 391 -6.36 19.06 -25.68
N GLU A 392 -6.25 18.05 -26.55
CA GLU A 392 -7.08 16.85 -26.51
C GLU A 392 -6.18 15.63 -26.29
N TYR A 393 -6.56 14.80 -25.33
CA TYR A 393 -6.00 13.47 -25.21
C TYR A 393 -7.08 12.43 -24.96
N LYS A 394 -6.86 11.24 -25.52
CA LYS A 394 -7.73 10.08 -25.40
C LYS A 394 -6.88 8.84 -25.26
N TYR A 395 -7.15 8.02 -24.24
CA TYR A 395 -6.40 6.80 -23.99
C TYR A 395 -7.27 5.71 -23.37
N LEU A 396 -6.81 4.47 -23.49
CA LEU A 396 -7.42 3.28 -22.91
C LEU A 396 -6.63 2.82 -21.68
N VAL A 397 -7.34 2.18 -20.76
CA VAL A 397 -6.80 1.45 -19.61
C VAL A 397 -7.50 0.09 -19.58
N ASP A 398 -6.73 -0.98 -19.69
CA ASP A 398 -7.23 -2.34 -19.58
C ASP A 398 -6.94 -2.89 -18.17
N ARG A 399 -7.91 -3.58 -17.57
CA ARG A 399 -7.72 -4.33 -16.33
C ARG A 399 -8.04 -5.81 -16.54
N TYR A 400 -7.18 -6.65 -15.97
CA TYR A 400 -7.29 -8.11 -15.97
C TYR A 400 -8.49 -8.58 -15.14
N GLY A 401 -9.04 -9.74 -15.52
CA GLY A 401 -10.05 -10.48 -14.75
C GLY A 401 -9.42 -11.60 -13.91
N GLY A 402 -10.25 -12.37 -13.21
CA GLY A 402 -9.86 -13.65 -12.60
C GLY A 402 -9.65 -13.63 -11.08
N GLY A 403 -9.47 -12.47 -10.44
CA GLY A 403 -9.57 -12.34 -8.99
C GLY A 403 -10.98 -11.94 -8.54
N TRP A 404 -11.36 -12.23 -7.28
CA TRP A 404 -12.66 -11.78 -6.75
C TRP A 404 -12.84 -10.26 -6.87
N MET A 405 -11.77 -9.47 -6.68
CA MET A 405 -11.83 -8.02 -6.86
C MET A 405 -12.01 -7.60 -8.32
N ASP A 406 -11.52 -8.41 -9.26
CA ASP A 406 -11.67 -8.12 -10.68
C ASP A 406 -13.09 -8.49 -11.12
N GLU A 407 -13.62 -9.60 -10.60
CA GLU A 407 -15.03 -9.97 -10.76
C GLU A 407 -15.98 -8.95 -10.12
N ASN A 408 -15.56 -8.23 -9.07
CA ASN A 408 -16.39 -7.28 -8.33
C ASN A 408 -15.90 -5.84 -8.49
N PHE A 409 -16.51 -5.12 -9.41
CA PHE A 409 -16.14 -3.75 -9.75
C PHE A 409 -16.51 -2.76 -8.66
N TYR A 410 -15.63 -1.77 -8.48
CA TYR A 410 -15.85 -0.59 -7.68
C TYR A 410 -15.20 0.62 -8.35
N TYR A 411 -15.93 1.74 -8.39
CA TYR A 411 -15.40 2.98 -8.95
C TYR A 411 -16.03 4.21 -8.31
N ILE A 412 -15.20 5.20 -7.98
CA ILE A 412 -15.65 6.54 -7.60
C ILE A 412 -15.23 7.51 -8.71
N HIS A 413 -16.19 8.25 -9.23
CA HIS A 413 -15.98 9.30 -10.21
C HIS A 413 -16.35 10.66 -9.60
N ALA A 414 -15.38 11.54 -9.42
CA ALA A 414 -15.62 12.95 -9.09
C ALA A 414 -15.74 13.77 -10.38
N PHE A 415 -16.76 14.62 -10.46
CA PHE A 415 -16.98 15.56 -11.56
C PHE A 415 -16.17 16.84 -11.40
N ASP A 416 -15.98 17.29 -10.17
CA ASP A 416 -15.19 18.47 -9.81
C ASP A 416 -13.72 18.33 -10.21
N GLN A 417 -13.10 19.46 -10.58
CA GLN A 417 -11.66 19.59 -10.77
C GLN A 417 -11.15 20.81 -10.01
N ALA A 418 -9.99 20.68 -9.37
CA ALA A 418 -9.33 21.82 -8.74
C ALA A 418 -8.93 22.85 -9.79
N GLN A 419 -9.20 24.13 -9.51
CA GLN A 419 -8.77 25.28 -10.33
C GLN A 419 -9.28 25.33 -11.78
N ASN A 420 -10.14 24.40 -12.22
CA ASN A 420 -10.63 24.34 -13.60
C ASN A 420 -12.15 24.24 -13.62
N ASN A 421 -12.82 25.04 -14.43
CA ASN A 421 -14.22 24.76 -14.79
C ASN A 421 -14.27 23.49 -15.65
N VAL A 422 -15.37 22.73 -15.52
CA VAL A 422 -15.68 21.61 -16.40
C VAL A 422 -17.02 21.86 -17.08
N GLU A 423 -17.00 22.16 -18.37
CA GLU A 423 -18.20 22.36 -19.19
C GLU A 423 -19.06 21.11 -19.25
N ILE A 424 -18.43 19.95 -19.46
CA ILE A 424 -19.10 18.65 -19.58
C ILE A 424 -18.26 17.58 -18.89
N GLY A 425 -18.79 17.04 -17.80
CA GLY A 425 -18.25 15.86 -17.12
C GLY A 425 -19.17 14.66 -17.34
N GLU A 426 -18.63 13.51 -17.73
CA GLU A 426 -19.42 12.33 -18.07
C GLU A 426 -18.76 11.02 -17.62
N LEU A 427 -19.59 10.13 -17.05
CA LEU A 427 -19.26 8.75 -16.75
C LEU A 427 -20.29 7.83 -17.44
N ALA A 428 -19.84 6.82 -18.17
CA ALA A 428 -20.69 5.71 -18.58
C ALA A 428 -20.05 4.36 -18.25
N ILE A 429 -20.85 3.44 -17.71
CA ILE A 429 -20.43 2.08 -17.36
C ILE A 429 -21.36 1.10 -18.08
N ALA A 430 -20.82 0.28 -18.97
CA ALA A 430 -21.50 -0.84 -19.61
C ALA A 430 -21.17 -2.14 -18.86
N LEU A 431 -22.21 -2.83 -18.39
CA LEU A 431 -22.08 -4.14 -17.73
C LEU A 431 -22.89 -5.21 -18.47
N PRO A 432 -22.45 -6.47 -18.48
CA PRO A 432 -23.26 -7.58 -18.96
C PRO A 432 -24.64 -7.62 -18.29
N THR A 433 -25.69 -7.93 -19.07
CA THR A 433 -27.09 -7.91 -18.61
C THR A 433 -27.40 -8.80 -17.40
N ASN A 434 -26.55 -9.77 -17.08
CA ASN A 434 -26.67 -10.63 -15.90
C ASN A 434 -25.96 -10.09 -14.65
N ARG A 435 -25.38 -8.89 -14.69
CA ARG A 435 -24.73 -8.22 -13.56
C ARG A 435 -25.52 -6.99 -13.12
N ALA A 436 -25.68 -6.84 -11.81
CA ALA A 436 -26.31 -5.67 -11.21
C ALA A 436 -25.24 -4.63 -10.82
N LEU A 437 -25.57 -3.34 -10.97
CA LEU A 437 -24.76 -2.23 -10.53
C LEU A 437 -25.50 -1.43 -9.45
N LEU A 438 -24.91 -1.36 -8.25
CA LEU A 438 -25.32 -0.44 -7.20
C LEU A 438 -24.60 0.88 -7.40
N ALA A 439 -25.32 1.99 -7.31
CA ALA A 439 -24.72 3.32 -7.43
C ALA A 439 -25.33 4.30 -6.42
N SER A 440 -24.49 5.20 -5.91
CA SER A 440 -24.87 6.33 -5.05
C SER A 440 -24.35 7.63 -5.63
N LEU A 441 -25.16 8.68 -5.50
CA LEU A 441 -24.85 10.04 -5.91
C LEU A 441 -24.62 10.89 -4.66
N SER A 442 -23.59 11.75 -4.66
CA SER A 442 -23.45 12.72 -3.54
C SER A 442 -24.37 13.94 -3.69
N HIS A 443 -24.87 14.21 -4.90
CA HIS A 443 -25.72 15.36 -5.21
C HIS A 443 -26.83 15.01 -6.21
N ASP A 444 -27.98 15.67 -6.08
CA ASP A 444 -29.20 15.42 -6.88
C ASP A 444 -29.14 16.04 -8.29
N ASP A 445 -28.26 17.01 -8.51
CA ASP A 445 -28.05 17.68 -9.81
C ASP A 445 -27.24 16.82 -10.80
N ILE A 446 -26.73 15.66 -10.36
CA ILE A 446 -26.10 14.66 -11.23
C ILE A 446 -27.17 13.97 -12.07
N LEU A 447 -27.18 14.25 -13.37
CA LEU A 447 -28.11 13.65 -14.31
C LEU A 447 -27.74 12.19 -14.59
N ARG A 448 -28.75 11.34 -14.82
CA ARG A 448 -28.55 9.90 -15.06
C ARG A 448 -29.46 9.31 -16.12
N ALA A 449 -28.99 8.27 -16.79
CA ALA A 449 -29.76 7.44 -17.73
C ALA A 449 -29.28 5.98 -17.72
N VAL A 450 -30.18 5.04 -17.99
CA VAL A 450 -29.86 3.61 -18.12
C VAL A 450 -30.47 3.07 -19.42
N ARG A 451 -29.68 2.39 -20.25
CA ARG A 451 -30.13 1.85 -21.55
C ARG A 451 -29.45 0.51 -21.89
N PRO A 452 -30.15 -0.44 -22.53
CA PRO A 452 -29.50 -1.63 -23.07
C PRO A 452 -28.63 -1.29 -24.30
N PHE A 453 -27.51 -2.00 -24.50
CA PHE A 453 -26.61 -1.89 -25.64
C PHE A 453 -25.78 -3.16 -25.82
N ASP A 454 -25.90 -3.84 -26.97
CA ASP A 454 -25.11 -5.02 -27.36
C ASP A 454 -24.86 -6.04 -26.22
N GLY A 455 -25.94 -6.58 -25.64
CA GLY A 455 -25.85 -7.55 -24.54
C GLY A 455 -25.47 -6.97 -23.16
N ASN A 456 -25.25 -5.66 -23.08
CA ASN A 456 -24.94 -4.92 -21.86
C ASN A 456 -26.07 -3.98 -21.44
N ILE A 457 -26.05 -3.55 -20.18
CA ILE A 457 -26.78 -2.41 -19.64
C ILE A 457 -25.78 -1.28 -19.40
N VAL A 458 -26.04 -0.12 -20.02
CA VAL A 458 -25.20 1.09 -19.91
C VAL A 458 -25.83 2.03 -18.90
N HIS A 459 -25.12 2.28 -17.81
CA HIS A 459 -25.44 3.31 -16.83
C HIS A 459 -24.62 4.55 -17.13
N ARG A 460 -25.28 5.69 -17.37
CA ARG A 460 -24.63 6.96 -17.71
C ARG A 460 -24.99 8.03 -16.70
N TRP A 461 -23.99 8.79 -16.27
CA TRP A 461 -24.11 9.98 -15.43
C TRP A 461 -23.36 11.14 -16.06
N TRP A 462 -23.90 12.35 -15.96
CA TRP A 462 -23.22 13.53 -16.46
C TRP A 462 -23.64 14.79 -15.72
N MET A 463 -22.77 15.80 -15.80
CA MET A 463 -23.01 17.15 -15.32
C MET A 463 -22.49 18.14 -16.36
N THR A 464 -23.06 19.34 -16.35
CA THR A 464 -22.63 20.46 -17.19
C THR A 464 -22.38 21.69 -16.35
N ASN A 465 -21.49 22.58 -16.80
CA ASN A 465 -21.16 23.84 -16.13
C ASN A 465 -20.75 23.63 -14.66
N ILE A 466 -19.81 22.71 -14.45
CA ILE A 466 -19.25 22.36 -13.14
C ILE A 466 -18.25 23.47 -12.76
N PRO A 467 -18.52 24.26 -11.70
CA PRO A 467 -17.58 25.28 -11.25
C PRO A 467 -16.27 24.67 -10.75
N PRO A 468 -15.17 25.44 -10.73
CA PRO A 468 -13.89 24.96 -10.21
C PRO A 468 -14.02 24.65 -8.73
N PHE A 469 -13.44 23.53 -8.31
CA PHE A 469 -13.28 23.23 -6.90
C PHE A 469 -12.20 24.14 -6.32
N ARG A 470 -12.59 25.01 -5.38
CA ARG A 470 -11.68 25.92 -4.68
C ARG A 470 -11.21 25.25 -3.40
N SER A 471 -9.96 24.82 -3.38
CA SER A 471 -9.38 24.25 -2.16
C SER A 471 -9.08 25.36 -1.17
N GLU A 472 -9.56 25.20 0.05
CA GLU A 472 -9.22 26.05 1.19
C GLU A 472 -8.21 25.29 2.10
N PRO A 473 -7.29 25.98 2.80
CA PRO A 473 -6.39 25.33 3.75
C PRO A 473 -7.19 24.56 4.82
N ASN A 474 -6.73 23.38 5.23
CA ASN A 474 -7.41 22.55 6.23
C ASN A 474 -8.85 22.13 5.82
N ASP A 475 -9.08 21.90 4.52
CA ASP A 475 -10.32 21.32 4.02
C ASP A 475 -10.49 19.84 4.44
N PRO A 476 -11.74 19.38 4.61
CA PRO A 476 -12.07 17.97 4.48
C PRO A 476 -11.50 17.35 3.19
N PRO A 477 -11.29 16.02 3.15
CA PRO A 477 -10.86 15.33 1.95
C PRO A 477 -11.74 15.69 0.75
N PHE A 478 -11.10 15.93 -0.39
CA PHE A 478 -11.77 16.32 -1.63
C PHE A 478 -13.01 15.49 -1.96
N ILE A 479 -12.96 14.17 -1.75
CA ILE A 479 -14.08 13.27 -2.07
C ILE A 479 -15.31 13.44 -1.18
N ASP A 480 -15.14 13.96 0.05
CA ASP A 480 -16.25 14.28 0.95
C ASP A 480 -16.99 15.54 0.52
N LEU A 481 -16.34 16.42 -0.26
CA LEU A 481 -16.85 17.71 -0.73
C LEU A 481 -17.31 17.68 -2.19
N ALA A 482 -16.69 16.83 -3.01
CA ALA A 482 -16.94 16.77 -4.44
C ALA A 482 -18.31 16.15 -4.81
N ARG A 483 -18.78 16.49 -6.01
CA ARG A 483 -19.90 15.82 -6.68
C ARG A 483 -19.40 14.53 -7.28
N VAL A 484 -19.86 13.42 -6.71
CA VAL A 484 -19.33 12.08 -6.97
C VAL A 484 -20.45 11.11 -7.32
N VAL A 485 -20.13 10.21 -8.27
CA VAL A 485 -20.85 8.95 -8.47
C VAL A 485 -19.97 7.85 -7.92
N THR A 486 -20.53 7.03 -7.04
CA THR A 486 -19.88 5.81 -6.56
C THR A 486 -20.67 4.63 -7.06
N ALA A 487 -20.01 3.65 -7.68
CA ALA A 487 -20.66 2.50 -8.28
C ALA A 487 -19.93 1.20 -7.93
N SER A 488 -20.68 0.13 -7.66
CA SER A 488 -20.14 -1.21 -7.42
C SER A 488 -21.04 -2.33 -7.90
N THR A 489 -20.46 -3.47 -8.29
CA THR A 489 -21.19 -4.72 -8.54
C THR A 489 -21.27 -5.63 -7.32
N VAL A 490 -20.64 -5.25 -6.20
CA VAL A 490 -20.76 -5.98 -4.93
C VAL A 490 -22.18 -5.79 -4.39
N THR A 491 -22.87 -6.89 -4.13
CA THR A 491 -24.30 -6.84 -3.82
C THR A 491 -24.61 -6.43 -2.38
N ASN A 492 -23.70 -6.70 -1.44
CA ASN A 492 -23.83 -6.36 -0.03
C ASN A 492 -22.46 -6.43 0.68
N TRP A 493 -22.38 -5.83 1.87
CA TRP A 493 -21.17 -5.83 2.69
C TRP A 493 -20.80 -7.21 3.24
N GLU A 494 -21.75 -8.16 3.33
CA GLU A 494 -21.45 -9.53 3.75
C GLU A 494 -20.55 -10.25 2.73
N GLN A 495 -20.70 -9.94 1.44
CA GLN A 495 -19.82 -10.45 0.39
C GLN A 495 -18.36 -9.99 0.61
N VAL A 496 -18.16 -8.71 0.95
CA VAL A 496 -16.84 -8.13 1.28
C VAL A 496 -16.27 -8.78 2.54
N ALA A 497 -17.07 -8.89 3.60
CA ALA A 497 -16.67 -9.47 4.86
C ALA A 497 -16.32 -10.96 4.73
N SER A 498 -17.13 -11.72 4.00
CA SER A 498 -16.89 -13.14 3.73
C SER A 498 -15.63 -13.36 2.91
N TRP A 499 -15.39 -12.55 1.88
CA TRP A 499 -14.16 -12.60 1.10
C TRP A 499 -12.94 -12.34 1.99
N GLN A 500 -12.95 -11.28 2.80
CA GLN A 500 -11.87 -10.97 3.72
C GLN A 500 -11.65 -12.09 4.76
N ARG A 501 -12.71 -12.66 5.34
CA ARG A 501 -12.59 -13.81 6.26
C ARG A 501 -11.99 -15.04 5.58
N GLY A 502 -12.35 -15.30 4.32
CA GLY A 502 -11.74 -16.37 3.51
C GLY A 502 -10.22 -16.21 3.42
N MET A 503 -9.76 -14.99 3.15
CA MET A 503 -8.34 -14.63 3.07
C MET A 503 -7.61 -14.83 4.40
N LEU A 504 -8.24 -14.48 5.53
CA LEU A 504 -7.70 -14.69 6.88
C LEU A 504 -7.66 -16.18 7.26
N SER A 505 -8.68 -16.96 6.89
CA SER A 505 -8.80 -18.36 7.30
C SER A 505 -7.62 -19.22 6.83
N GLY A 506 -7.09 -18.96 5.64
CA GLY A 506 -5.96 -19.69 5.09
C GLY A 506 -4.64 -19.44 5.84
N VAL A 507 -4.49 -18.28 6.48
CA VAL A 507 -3.26 -17.90 7.18
C VAL A 507 -3.31 -18.12 8.70
N ILE A 508 -4.51 -18.27 9.26
CA ILE A 508 -4.72 -18.59 10.68
C ILE A 508 -4.64 -20.12 10.94
N ARG A 509 -5.00 -20.96 9.96
CA ARG A 509 -5.16 -22.43 10.15
C ARG A 509 -3.86 -23.25 10.26
N GLY A 510 -2.69 -22.69 10.01
CA GLY A 510 -1.42 -23.38 10.31
C GLY A 510 -1.25 -23.51 11.82
N ASP A 511 -0.75 -24.63 12.32
CA ASP A 511 -0.56 -24.98 13.75
C ASP A 511 0.16 -23.89 14.56
N GLN A 512 -0.59 -22.88 14.98
CA GLN A 512 -0.12 -21.68 15.66
C GLN A 512 -0.40 -21.83 17.14
N ASN A 513 0.42 -22.60 17.83
CA ASN A 513 0.39 -22.55 19.29
C ASN A 513 1.03 -21.23 19.78
N LEU A 514 0.26 -20.14 19.68
CA LEU A 514 0.62 -18.84 20.24
C LEU A 514 0.47 -18.80 21.76
N GLY A 515 -0.14 -19.81 22.38
CA GLY A 515 -0.40 -19.87 23.81
C GLY A 515 0.86 -19.66 24.68
N PRO A 516 1.98 -20.39 24.45
CA PRO A 516 3.24 -20.15 25.17
C PRO A 516 3.77 -18.72 25.01
N LEU A 517 3.73 -18.17 23.80
CA LEU A 517 4.21 -16.82 23.52
C LEU A 517 3.31 -15.78 24.21
N ALA A 518 1.99 -15.90 24.08
CA ALA A 518 1.02 -15.05 24.74
C ALA A 518 1.16 -15.10 26.27
N ARG A 519 1.33 -16.28 26.87
CA ARG A 519 1.60 -16.43 28.32
C ARG A 519 2.91 -15.77 28.74
N THR A 520 3.94 -15.83 27.90
CA THR A 520 5.23 -15.20 28.17
C THR A 520 5.11 -13.67 28.11
N ILE A 521 4.46 -13.14 27.07
CA ILE A 521 4.25 -11.70 26.89
C ILE A 521 3.39 -11.13 28.02
N THR A 522 2.34 -11.85 28.42
CA THR A 522 1.35 -11.39 29.39
C THR A 522 1.66 -11.82 30.84
N ALA A 523 2.85 -12.36 31.07
CA ALA A 523 3.28 -12.79 32.41
C ALA A 523 3.25 -11.60 33.38
N GLY A 524 2.58 -11.78 34.53
CA GLY A 524 2.45 -10.74 35.56
C GLY A 524 1.34 -9.70 35.31
N ALA A 525 0.61 -9.78 34.20
CA ALA A 525 -0.52 -8.89 33.96
C ALA A 525 -1.69 -9.18 34.91
N THR A 526 -2.21 -8.12 35.54
CA THR A 526 -3.30 -8.18 36.54
C THR A 526 -4.68 -7.84 35.95
N SER A 527 -4.72 -7.35 34.71
CA SER A 527 -5.96 -6.98 34.01
C SER A 527 -5.85 -7.21 32.51
N ASP A 528 -6.99 -7.31 31.82
CA ASP A 528 -7.01 -7.45 30.36
C ASP A 528 -6.40 -6.24 29.64
N ALA A 529 -6.56 -5.04 30.19
CA ALA A 529 -5.92 -3.83 29.67
C ALA A 529 -4.38 -3.95 29.73
N GLN A 530 -3.82 -4.47 30.83
CA GLN A 530 -2.37 -4.69 30.94
C GLN A 530 -1.89 -5.78 29.97
N ARG A 531 -2.66 -6.86 29.78
CA ARG A 531 -2.35 -7.89 28.78
C ARG A 531 -2.32 -7.29 27.37
N ALA A 532 -3.30 -6.45 27.04
CA ALA A 532 -3.39 -5.80 25.75
C ALA A 532 -2.22 -4.83 25.49
N ASP A 533 -1.86 -4.01 26.48
CA ASP A 533 -0.69 -3.13 26.41
C ASP A 533 0.61 -3.92 26.22
N LEU A 534 0.80 -5.04 26.94
CA LEU A 534 1.98 -5.89 26.79
C LEU A 534 2.08 -6.51 25.39
N VAL A 535 0.96 -6.96 24.81
CA VAL A 535 0.92 -7.46 23.42
C VAL A 535 1.26 -6.34 22.44
N PHE A 536 0.66 -5.17 22.60
CA PHE A 536 0.96 -3.99 21.78
C PHE A 536 2.46 -3.65 21.82
N ARG A 537 3.03 -3.48 23.03
CA ARG A 537 4.45 -3.17 23.22
C ARG A 537 5.38 -4.26 22.70
N TYR A 538 4.97 -5.53 22.83
CA TYR A 538 5.72 -6.63 22.24
C TYR A 538 5.81 -6.47 20.72
N ILE A 539 4.70 -6.16 20.05
CA ILE A 539 4.69 -5.99 18.59
C ILE A 539 5.49 -4.76 18.17
N THR A 540 5.20 -3.60 18.76
CA THR A 540 5.85 -2.32 18.37
C THR A 540 7.35 -2.30 18.64
N LYS A 541 7.84 -3.06 19.63
CA LYS A 541 9.28 -3.19 19.93
C LYS A 541 10.00 -4.23 19.08
N ASN A 542 9.33 -5.33 18.71
CA ASN A 542 10.00 -6.49 18.11
C ASN A 542 9.75 -6.65 16.60
N PHE A 543 8.89 -5.82 15.99
CA PHE A 543 8.53 -5.94 14.59
C PHE A 543 8.68 -4.62 13.85
N ARG A 544 9.28 -4.67 12.65
CA ARG A 544 9.40 -3.51 11.76
C ARG A 544 8.18 -3.40 10.85
N TYR A 545 7.59 -2.21 10.79
CA TYR A 545 6.53 -1.91 9.83
C TYR A 545 7.13 -1.78 8.43
N THR A 546 7.00 -2.81 7.60
CA THR A 546 7.56 -2.86 6.24
C THR A 546 6.73 -3.81 5.39
N GLN A 547 6.52 -3.44 4.13
CA GLN A 547 5.80 -4.27 3.18
C GLN A 547 6.70 -5.41 2.68
N MET A 548 6.21 -6.63 2.79
CA MET A 548 6.83 -7.84 2.23
C MET A 548 6.03 -8.22 0.98
N TYR A 549 6.23 -7.52 -0.13
CA TYR A 549 5.49 -7.82 -1.35
C TYR A 549 6.14 -8.94 -2.13
N GLU A 550 5.59 -10.15 -1.99
CA GLU A 550 5.94 -11.29 -2.84
C GLU A 550 5.00 -11.38 -4.06
N THR A 551 3.77 -10.85 -3.94
CA THR A 551 2.73 -10.86 -4.98
C THR A 551 1.76 -9.67 -4.84
N PRO A 552 1.02 -9.26 -5.89
CA PRO A 552 0.02 -8.19 -5.79
C PRO A 552 -1.07 -8.45 -4.73
N ILE A 553 -1.44 -9.71 -4.50
CA ILE A 553 -2.44 -10.08 -3.49
C ILE A 553 -1.91 -9.89 -2.06
N ALA A 554 -0.59 -9.85 -1.86
CA ALA A 554 0.03 -9.50 -0.58
C ALA A 554 -0.26 -8.05 -0.17
N GLY A 555 -0.83 -7.20 -1.04
CA GLY A 555 -1.41 -5.92 -0.63
C GLY A 555 -2.61 -6.05 0.30
N ILE A 556 -3.36 -7.16 0.24
CA ILE A 556 -4.66 -7.33 0.91
C ILE A 556 -4.71 -8.57 1.79
N LYS A 557 -4.05 -9.66 1.39
CA LYS A 557 -3.92 -10.89 2.18
C LYS A 557 -2.76 -10.73 3.16
N PRO A 558 -2.97 -10.87 4.48
CA PRO A 558 -1.84 -10.89 5.40
C PRO A 558 -1.00 -12.16 5.20
N HIS A 559 0.26 -12.09 5.61
CA HIS A 559 1.16 -13.23 5.65
C HIS A 559 0.76 -14.21 6.77
N PRO A 560 1.11 -15.50 6.64
CA PRO A 560 1.05 -16.43 7.75
C PRO A 560 1.78 -15.90 8.99
N ILE A 561 1.16 -16.01 10.17
CA ILE A 561 1.78 -15.57 11.44
C ILE A 561 3.18 -16.17 11.68
N PRO A 562 3.47 -17.44 11.35
CA PRO A 562 4.84 -17.96 11.46
C PRO A 562 5.87 -17.15 10.66
N ASP A 563 5.52 -16.62 9.48
CA ASP A 563 6.42 -15.76 8.69
C ASP A 563 6.62 -14.42 9.36
N ILE A 564 5.53 -13.81 9.83
CA ILE A 564 5.58 -12.52 10.54
C ILE A 564 6.52 -12.66 11.75
N LEU A 565 6.34 -13.72 12.56
CA LEU A 565 7.18 -14.04 13.72
C LEU A 565 8.65 -14.31 13.35
N ALA A 566 8.89 -15.05 12.26
CA ALA A 566 10.22 -15.44 11.82
C ALA A 566 11.02 -14.27 11.23
N ASN A 567 10.36 -13.41 10.48
CA ASN A 567 10.95 -12.29 9.75
C ASN A 567 10.97 -10.99 10.56
N ARG A 568 10.22 -10.92 11.67
CA ARG A 568 10.13 -9.74 12.54
C ARG A 568 9.75 -8.46 11.79
N CYS A 569 8.90 -8.60 10.78
CA CYS A 569 8.32 -7.48 10.05
C CYS A 569 6.95 -7.85 9.47
N GLY A 570 6.20 -6.82 9.08
CA GLY A 570 4.88 -6.94 8.46
C GLY A 570 4.26 -5.55 8.25
N ASP A 571 3.21 -5.49 7.45
CA ASP A 571 2.41 -4.27 7.27
C ASP A 571 1.14 -4.27 8.12
N CYS A 572 0.16 -3.40 7.82
CA CYS A 572 -0.92 -3.09 8.77
C CYS A 572 -1.84 -4.28 9.05
N LYS A 573 -2.10 -5.09 8.03
CA LYS A 573 -2.89 -6.32 8.16
C LYS A 573 -2.12 -7.43 8.86
N ASP A 574 -0.80 -7.52 8.65
CA ASP A 574 0.05 -8.52 9.28
C ASP A 574 0.15 -8.29 10.78
N LEU A 575 0.51 -7.06 11.18
CA LEU A 575 0.67 -6.70 12.58
C LEU A 575 -0.66 -6.71 13.32
N SER A 576 -1.75 -6.32 12.66
CA SER A 576 -3.10 -6.41 13.23
C SER A 576 -3.57 -7.85 13.40
N LEU A 577 -3.27 -8.73 12.43
CA LEU A 577 -3.58 -10.15 12.55
C LEU A 577 -2.80 -10.78 13.71
N LEU A 578 -1.49 -10.54 13.78
CA LEU A 578 -0.65 -11.03 14.88
C LEU A 578 -1.14 -10.52 16.24
N ALA A 579 -1.49 -9.24 16.36
CA ALA A 579 -2.04 -8.66 17.57
C ALA A 579 -3.36 -9.34 17.97
N ALA A 580 -4.31 -9.47 17.03
CA ALA A 580 -5.59 -10.10 17.31
C ALA A 580 -5.44 -11.56 17.77
N GLU A 581 -4.57 -12.35 17.12
CA GLU A 581 -4.37 -13.75 17.50
C GLU A 581 -3.58 -13.92 18.81
N LEU A 582 -2.61 -13.04 19.11
CA LEU A 582 -1.93 -13.03 20.42
C LEU A 582 -2.88 -12.65 21.56
N LEU A 583 -3.78 -11.69 21.34
CA LEU A 583 -4.81 -11.31 22.31
C LEU A 583 -5.79 -12.45 22.57
N LYS A 584 -6.27 -13.12 21.51
CA LYS A 584 -7.11 -14.32 21.63
C LYS A 584 -6.41 -15.44 22.40
N ALA A 585 -5.14 -15.69 22.10
CA ALA A 585 -4.32 -16.66 22.83
C ALA A 585 -4.08 -16.29 24.30
N ALA A 586 -4.19 -15.00 24.65
CA ALA A 586 -4.17 -14.48 26.02
C ALA A 586 -5.56 -14.45 26.70
N GLY A 587 -6.61 -14.95 26.03
CA GLY A 587 -7.97 -15.00 26.56
C GLY A 587 -8.79 -13.72 26.36
N ILE A 588 -8.31 -12.78 25.54
CA ILE A 588 -9.00 -11.53 25.22
C ILE A 588 -9.63 -11.64 23.83
N GLU A 589 -10.94 -11.42 23.73
CA GLU A 589 -11.59 -11.35 22.44
C GLU A 589 -11.06 -10.15 21.65
N ALA A 590 -10.51 -10.41 20.47
CA ALA A 590 -10.00 -9.39 19.55
C ALA A 590 -10.39 -9.73 18.11
N ARG A 591 -10.70 -8.71 17.32
CA ARG A 591 -11.20 -8.84 15.94
C ARG A 591 -10.42 -7.91 15.02
N MET A 592 -10.22 -8.34 13.78
CA MET A 592 -9.70 -7.47 12.73
C MET A 592 -10.74 -6.40 12.39
N ALA A 593 -10.30 -5.16 12.23
CA ALA A 593 -11.13 -4.04 11.80
C ALA A 593 -10.46 -3.32 10.62
N LEU A 594 -11.16 -3.24 9.50
CA LEU A 594 -10.70 -2.56 8.29
C LEU A 594 -11.26 -1.14 8.25
N LEU A 595 -10.46 -0.16 7.85
CA LEU A 595 -10.90 1.23 7.79
C LEU A 595 -10.35 1.97 6.58
N ARG A 596 -11.04 3.06 6.26
CA ARG A 596 -10.58 4.11 5.36
C ARG A 596 -10.09 5.28 6.21
N THR A 597 -8.83 5.67 6.07
CA THR A 597 -8.24 6.74 6.89
C THR A 597 -8.91 8.09 6.61
N ALA A 598 -8.94 8.97 7.61
CA ALA A 598 -9.69 10.22 7.57
C ALA A 598 -9.32 11.12 6.39
N ASN A 599 -8.05 11.13 5.95
CA ASN A 599 -7.58 11.89 4.79
C ASN A 599 -8.05 11.32 3.43
N ARG A 600 -8.58 10.10 3.40
CA ARG A 600 -9.13 9.48 2.18
C ARG A 600 -10.62 9.72 2.01
N GLY A 601 -11.30 10.32 2.99
CA GLY A 601 -12.74 10.53 2.99
C GLY A 601 -13.52 9.37 3.62
N ARG A 602 -14.83 9.54 3.74
CA ARG A 602 -15.71 8.58 4.41
C ARG A 602 -16.01 7.36 3.54
N ILE A 603 -16.35 6.24 4.18
CA ILE A 603 -16.90 5.07 3.50
C ILE A 603 -18.35 5.38 3.08
N ILE A 604 -18.66 5.17 1.80
CA ILE A 604 -20.01 5.37 1.26
C ILE A 604 -20.82 4.09 1.52
N ARG A 605 -21.37 3.97 2.73
CA ARG A 605 -22.05 2.74 3.20
C ARG A 605 -23.18 2.22 2.29
N ALA A 606 -23.79 3.10 1.49
CA ALA A 606 -24.83 2.76 0.53
C ALA A 606 -24.32 1.93 -0.67
N VAL A 607 -23.00 1.95 -0.94
CA VAL A 607 -22.37 1.19 -2.02
C VAL A 607 -21.32 0.26 -1.41
N PRO A 608 -21.65 -1.04 -1.22
CA PRO A 608 -20.70 -2.04 -0.75
C PRO A 608 -19.48 -2.11 -1.67
N ALA A 609 -18.28 -2.11 -1.10
CA ALA A 609 -17.04 -2.25 -1.85
C ALA A 609 -15.87 -2.57 -0.92
N TYR A 610 -14.80 -3.14 -1.45
CA TYR A 610 -13.52 -3.18 -0.74
C TYR A 610 -12.77 -1.86 -0.96
N ASP A 611 -13.01 -0.87 -0.09
CA ASP A 611 -12.40 0.47 -0.15
C ASP A 611 -11.76 0.84 1.20
N PHE A 612 -10.87 -0.04 1.65
CA PHE A 612 -10.12 0.09 2.90
C PHE A 612 -8.63 0.25 2.58
N ASN A 613 -7.96 1.19 3.26
CA ASN A 613 -6.53 1.42 3.09
C ASN A 613 -5.72 1.17 4.37
N HIS A 614 -6.37 0.72 5.45
CA HIS A 614 -5.71 0.37 6.70
C HIS A 614 -6.45 -0.73 7.47
N ALA A 615 -5.73 -1.46 8.32
CA ALA A 615 -6.26 -2.49 9.19
C ALA A 615 -5.74 -2.29 10.63
N ILE A 616 -6.63 -2.43 11.60
CA ILE A 616 -6.38 -2.31 13.04
C ILE A 616 -7.12 -3.43 13.81
N VAL A 617 -7.05 -3.40 15.13
CA VAL A 617 -7.68 -4.39 16.02
C VAL A 617 -8.82 -3.75 16.82
N TYR A 618 -9.96 -4.44 16.89
CA TYR A 618 -11.09 -4.09 17.76
C TYR A 618 -11.23 -5.12 18.90
N ILE A 619 -11.36 -4.61 20.13
CA ILE A 619 -11.46 -5.41 21.36
C ILE A 619 -12.82 -5.07 22.01
N PRO A 620 -13.89 -5.84 21.73
CA PRO A 620 -15.25 -5.50 22.15
C PRO A 620 -15.42 -5.48 23.67
N GLY A 621 -14.73 -6.36 24.39
CA GLY A 621 -14.82 -6.49 25.85
C GLY A 621 -14.12 -5.39 26.66
N MET A 622 -13.44 -4.45 26.00
CA MET A 622 -12.65 -3.43 26.69
C MET A 622 -13.26 -2.03 26.53
N GLY A 623 -13.72 -1.42 27.62
CA GLY A 623 -14.43 -0.14 27.59
C GLY A 623 -15.91 -0.27 27.20
N ARG A 624 -16.69 0.82 27.32
CA ARG A 624 -18.16 0.77 27.14
C ARG A 624 -18.61 0.54 25.69
N ARG A 625 -17.77 0.83 24.70
CA ARG A 625 -18.06 0.71 23.26
C ARG A 625 -17.06 -0.21 22.54
N GLY A 626 -16.29 -0.99 23.30
CA GLY A 626 -15.08 -1.63 22.83
C GLY A 626 -13.93 -0.62 22.67
N MET A 627 -12.72 -1.16 22.50
CA MET A 627 -11.48 -0.42 22.32
C MET A 627 -10.89 -0.75 20.96
N PHE A 628 -10.18 0.21 20.36
CA PHE A 628 -9.38 -0.02 19.17
C PHE A 628 -7.90 0.08 19.51
N MET A 629 -7.11 -0.76 18.87
CA MET A 629 -5.64 -0.78 18.98
C MET A 629 -5.06 -0.82 17.57
N ASP A 630 -4.09 0.05 17.30
CA ASP A 630 -3.35 0.06 16.03
C ASP A 630 -1.90 -0.37 16.29
N PRO A 631 -1.53 -1.64 16.04
CA PRO A 631 -0.18 -2.13 16.29
C PRO A 631 0.87 -1.54 15.35
N THR A 632 0.47 -0.72 14.36
CA THR A 632 1.39 0.06 13.52
C THR A 632 1.76 1.41 14.14
N PHE A 633 1.03 1.86 15.17
CA PHE A 633 1.28 3.14 15.86
C PHE A 633 2.42 3.04 16.89
N ARG A 634 3.62 2.70 16.41
CA ARG A 634 4.79 2.34 17.24
C ARG A 634 5.16 3.33 18.34
N LEU A 635 4.98 4.63 18.09
CA LEU A 635 5.38 5.71 19.00
C LEU A 635 4.26 6.14 19.96
N GLY A 636 3.05 5.61 19.78
CA GLY A 636 1.87 5.92 20.57
C GLY A 636 1.60 4.95 21.71
N ALA A 637 0.43 5.12 22.32
CA ALA A 637 -0.09 4.23 23.37
C ALA A 637 -1.08 3.21 22.77
N PHE A 638 -1.24 2.05 23.42
CA PHE A 638 -2.06 0.95 22.91
C PHE A 638 -3.56 1.26 22.81
N ASP A 639 -4.03 2.24 23.60
CA ASP A 639 -5.41 2.71 23.73
C ASP A 639 -5.65 4.05 23.00
N LEU A 640 -4.67 4.51 22.21
CA LEU A 640 -4.75 5.71 21.38
C LEU A 640 -4.54 5.33 19.91
N LEU A 641 -5.38 5.87 19.03
CA LEU A 641 -5.23 5.69 17.58
C LEU A 641 -4.47 6.87 16.97
N PRO A 642 -3.72 6.66 15.86
CA PRO A 642 -3.23 7.76 15.03
C PRO A 642 -4.37 8.70 14.64
N ARG A 643 -4.11 10.01 14.50
CA ARG A 643 -5.14 11.03 14.18
C ARG A 643 -5.96 10.66 12.93
N LEU A 644 -5.30 10.11 11.91
CA LEU A 644 -5.93 9.64 10.67
C LEU A 644 -6.85 8.42 10.83
N CYS A 645 -6.77 7.69 11.94
CA CYS A 645 -7.60 6.53 12.25
C CYS A 645 -8.74 6.86 13.23
N GLN A 646 -8.88 8.12 13.66
CA GLN A 646 -9.89 8.56 14.62
C GLN A 646 -11.15 9.09 13.92
N ASP A 647 -12.31 8.87 14.54
CA ASP A 647 -13.62 9.31 14.06
C ASP A 647 -13.89 8.91 12.59
N VAL A 648 -13.57 7.66 12.26
CA VAL A 648 -13.82 7.02 10.95
C VAL A 648 -14.63 5.74 11.14
N ASP A 649 -15.36 5.35 10.09
CA ASP A 649 -16.08 4.08 10.06
C ASP A 649 -15.12 2.91 9.84
N THR A 650 -15.32 1.83 10.60
CA THR A 650 -14.55 0.59 10.47
C THR A 650 -15.48 -0.59 10.20
N LEU A 651 -15.07 -1.48 9.29
CA LEU A 651 -15.69 -2.78 9.08
C LEU A 651 -15.00 -3.79 9.98
N VAL A 652 -15.64 -4.12 11.11
CA VAL A 652 -15.17 -5.14 12.05
C VAL A 652 -15.66 -6.50 11.58
N LEU A 653 -14.73 -7.44 11.44
CA LEU A 653 -15.05 -8.82 11.05
C LEU A 653 -15.47 -9.61 12.29
N THR A 654 -16.69 -10.15 12.29
CA THR A 654 -17.16 -11.06 13.34
C THR A 654 -17.01 -12.52 12.89
N GLY A 655 -17.25 -13.48 13.78
CA GLY A 655 -17.14 -14.90 13.45
C GLY A 655 -18.07 -15.35 12.31
N THR A 656 -19.24 -14.72 12.16
CA THR A 656 -20.28 -15.11 11.21
C THR A 656 -20.74 -13.97 10.29
N GLY A 657 -20.20 -12.77 10.42
CA GLY A 657 -20.65 -11.58 9.68
C GLY A 657 -19.70 -10.39 9.83
N TYR A 658 -20.27 -9.19 9.89
CA TYR A 658 -19.55 -7.95 10.12
C TYR A 658 -20.39 -6.97 10.94
N GLU A 659 -19.73 -5.96 11.48
CA GLU A 659 -20.38 -4.79 12.07
C GLU A 659 -19.62 -3.52 11.69
N PHE A 660 -20.36 -2.42 11.53
CA PHE A 660 -19.74 -1.11 11.35
C PHE A 660 -19.62 -0.42 12.70
N VAL A 661 -18.39 -0.20 13.15
CA VAL A 661 -18.10 0.52 14.40
C VAL A 661 -17.26 1.75 14.06
N ARG A 662 -17.65 2.91 14.61
CA ARG A 662 -16.89 4.15 14.41
C ARG A 662 -15.78 4.25 15.46
N THR A 663 -14.56 4.55 15.03
CA THR A 663 -13.45 4.78 15.96
C THR A 663 -13.69 6.03 16.81
N PRO A 664 -13.22 6.06 18.07
CA PRO A 664 -13.37 7.24 18.90
C PRO A 664 -12.51 8.40 18.37
N LEU A 665 -12.99 9.62 18.58
CA LEU A 665 -12.15 10.82 18.55
C LEU A 665 -11.50 10.95 19.93
N ALA A 666 -10.18 11.05 19.99
CA ALA A 666 -9.47 11.28 21.24
C ALA A 666 -9.86 12.65 21.81
N PRO A 667 -10.13 12.75 23.12
CA PRO A 667 -10.39 14.04 23.76
C PRO A 667 -9.13 14.92 23.72
N ALA A 668 -9.31 16.23 23.86
CA ALA A 668 -8.22 17.20 23.81
C ALA A 668 -7.12 16.94 24.86
N ALA A 669 -7.45 16.30 25.99
CA ALA A 669 -6.46 15.92 27.00
C ALA A 669 -5.46 14.85 26.51
N ASP A 670 -5.82 14.09 25.47
CA ASP A 670 -4.95 13.07 24.85
C ASP A 670 -4.14 13.62 23.68
N ASN A 671 -4.33 14.89 23.28
CA ASN A 671 -3.50 15.63 22.34
C ASN A 671 -3.16 16.99 22.98
N HIS A 672 -2.15 16.96 23.85
CA HIS A 672 -1.88 18.05 24.76
C HIS A 672 -0.40 18.43 24.77
N SER A 673 -0.15 19.74 24.69
CA SER A 673 1.15 20.34 24.92
C SER A 673 1.11 21.34 26.09
N ASP A 674 2.15 21.29 26.92
CA ASP A 674 2.33 22.16 28.07
C ASP A 674 3.73 22.81 28.02
N GLY A 675 3.76 24.11 27.71
CA GLY A 675 4.96 24.93 27.74
C GLY A 675 5.09 25.66 29.06
N LEU A 676 6.28 25.64 29.66
CA LEU A 676 6.63 26.41 30.85
C LEU A 676 7.94 27.17 30.60
N LEU A 677 7.87 28.49 30.64
CA LEU A 677 9.04 29.36 30.61
C LEU A 677 9.33 29.87 32.03
N GLU A 678 10.47 29.49 32.58
CA GLU A 678 10.99 30.03 33.85
C GLU A 678 12.21 30.90 33.53
N GLY A 679 12.18 32.17 33.94
CA GLY A 679 13.26 33.11 33.60
C GLY A 679 13.42 34.24 34.60
N ALA A 680 14.63 34.80 34.68
CA ALA A 680 14.93 36.00 35.45
C ALA A 680 15.22 37.16 34.50
N VAL A 681 14.41 38.22 34.61
CA VAL A 681 14.54 39.44 33.81
C VAL A 681 15.41 40.43 34.57
N ASP A 682 16.37 41.05 33.88
CA ASP A 682 17.24 42.08 34.45
C ASP A 682 16.79 43.51 34.08
N GLU A 683 17.38 44.51 34.73
CA GLU A 683 17.04 45.94 34.53
C GLU A 683 17.31 46.45 33.11
N SER A 684 18.17 45.76 32.34
CA SER A 684 18.46 46.11 30.94
C SER A 684 17.44 45.54 29.96
N GLY A 685 16.55 44.65 30.43
CA GLY A 685 15.60 43.92 29.61
C GLY A 685 16.15 42.58 29.09
N GLY A 686 17.32 42.15 29.56
CA GLY A 686 17.83 40.80 29.34
C GLY A 686 17.07 39.76 30.15
N CYS A 687 17.13 38.50 29.71
CA CYS A 687 16.53 37.37 30.40
C CYS A 687 17.39 36.12 30.25
N THR A 688 17.57 35.41 31.36
CA THR A 688 18.16 34.06 31.37
C THR A 688 17.17 33.09 31.99
N GLY A 689 17.02 31.92 31.39
CA GLY A 689 15.98 31.01 31.82
C GLY A 689 16.01 29.66 31.14
N VAL A 690 14.96 28.88 31.39
CA VAL A 690 14.71 27.56 30.80
C VAL A 690 13.28 27.53 30.28
N TYR A 691 13.12 27.05 29.05
CA TYR A 691 11.83 26.69 28.51
C TYR A 691 11.68 25.17 28.51
N THR A 692 10.63 24.68 29.15
CA THR A 692 10.26 23.25 29.20
C THR A 692 8.98 23.04 28.40
N LEU A 693 9.05 22.25 27.34
CA LEU A 693 7.90 21.77 26.57
C LEU A 693 7.62 20.31 26.93
N SER A 694 6.45 20.03 27.48
CA SER A 694 5.96 18.67 27.72
C SER A 694 4.88 18.35 26.71
N LEU A 695 5.07 17.29 25.94
CA LEU A 695 4.10 16.77 24.98
C LEU A 695 3.51 15.49 25.55
N MET A 696 2.19 15.37 25.52
CA MET A 696 1.45 14.25 26.12
C MET A 696 0.82 13.39 25.04
N ARG A 697 0.87 12.07 25.24
CA ARG A 697 0.15 11.06 24.45
C ARG A 697 0.30 11.24 22.93
N GLY A 698 -0.72 11.76 22.23
CA GLY A 698 -0.69 11.99 20.78
C GLY A 698 0.45 12.91 20.36
N ASP A 699 0.58 14.06 21.02
CA ASP A 699 1.65 15.03 20.74
C ASP A 699 3.03 14.46 21.10
N ALA A 700 3.11 13.61 22.13
CA ALA A 700 4.34 12.91 22.47
C ALA A 700 4.77 11.95 21.36
N ALA A 701 3.83 11.22 20.76
CA ALA A 701 4.10 10.33 19.65
C ALA A 701 4.58 11.09 18.41
N ASP A 702 3.91 12.21 18.08
CA ASP A 702 4.31 13.10 16.97
C ASP A 702 5.71 13.68 17.20
N GLY A 703 5.99 14.16 18.41
CA GLY A 703 7.30 14.68 18.80
C GLY A 703 8.42 13.64 18.78
N ARG A 704 8.14 12.39 19.21
CA ARG A 704 9.11 11.29 19.10
C ARG A 704 9.43 10.96 17.65
N GLY A 705 8.42 10.98 16.77
CA GLY A 705 8.60 10.72 15.35
C GLY A 705 9.48 11.77 14.68
N LEU A 706 9.29 13.04 15.05
CA LEU A 706 10.15 14.14 14.62
C LEU A 706 11.61 13.92 15.08
N LEU A 707 11.83 13.46 16.31
CA LEU A 707 13.16 13.24 16.88
C LEU A 707 13.92 12.06 16.26
N GLU A 708 13.23 11.01 15.81
CA GLU A 708 13.87 9.85 15.16
C GLU A 708 14.48 10.18 13.81
N GLY A 709 13.91 11.15 13.07
CA GLY A 709 14.40 11.58 11.76
C GLY A 709 15.54 12.59 11.80
N MET A 710 16.08 12.94 12.97
CA MET A 710 17.06 14.01 13.12
C MET A 710 18.42 13.54 13.62
N ASP A 711 19.45 13.89 12.85
CA ASP A 711 20.86 13.66 13.20
C ASP A 711 21.34 14.62 14.30
N ASP A 712 20.93 15.90 14.22
CA ASP A 712 21.34 16.95 15.14
C ASP A 712 20.13 17.52 15.88
N ARG A 713 19.86 16.95 17.06
CA ARG A 713 18.76 17.38 17.94
C ARG A 713 18.96 18.79 18.49
N ALA A 714 20.18 19.34 18.51
CA ALA A 714 20.44 20.69 19.00
C ALA A 714 19.73 21.76 18.13
N ARG A 715 19.43 21.45 16.87
CA ARG A 715 18.63 22.31 15.98
C ARG A 715 17.21 22.52 16.50
N ILE A 716 16.60 21.51 17.12
CA ILE A 716 15.27 21.66 17.76
C ILE A 716 15.39 22.62 18.93
N GLY A 717 16.39 22.42 19.79
CA GLY A 717 16.66 23.32 20.91
C GLY A 717 16.82 24.78 20.44
N GLN A 718 17.62 25.00 19.39
CA GLN A 718 17.83 26.34 18.83
C GLN A 718 16.55 26.90 18.19
N PHE A 719 15.71 26.08 17.54
CA PHE A 719 14.42 26.49 17.02
C PHE A 719 13.47 26.93 18.15
N ILE A 720 13.39 26.14 19.23
CA ILE A 720 12.58 26.48 20.41
C ILE A 720 13.08 27.78 21.05
N VAL A 721 14.39 27.92 21.28
CA VAL A 721 14.99 29.15 21.84
C VAL A 721 14.74 30.35 20.92
N GLY A 722 14.79 30.17 19.60
CA GLY A 722 14.45 31.22 18.64
C GLY A 722 12.98 31.65 18.68
N ARG A 723 12.05 30.79 19.14
CA ARG A 723 10.66 31.16 19.42
C ARG A 723 10.48 31.89 20.74
N VAL A 724 11.41 31.71 21.70
CA VAL A 724 11.43 32.50 22.93
C VAL A 724 11.82 33.94 22.63
N GLU A 725 12.93 34.18 21.95
CA GLU A 725 13.27 35.51 21.43
C GLU A 725 14.18 35.34 20.20
N PRO A 726 13.85 35.96 19.05
CA PRO A 726 14.70 35.91 17.87
C PRO A 726 16.12 36.42 18.18
N GLY A 727 17.12 35.56 17.99
CA GLY A 727 18.52 35.86 18.31
C GLY A 727 18.96 35.49 19.73
N ALA A 728 18.10 34.87 20.54
CA ALA A 728 18.48 34.27 21.81
C ALA A 728 19.52 33.15 21.62
N ARG A 729 20.47 33.08 22.55
CA ARG A 729 21.52 32.07 22.59
C ARG A 729 21.04 30.88 23.41
N MET A 730 21.06 29.69 22.82
CA MET A 730 20.83 28.45 23.56
C MET A 730 21.99 28.17 24.51
N THR A 731 21.69 27.92 25.79
CA THR A 731 22.68 27.63 26.84
C THR A 731 22.74 26.13 27.18
N SER A 732 21.62 25.42 27.06
CA SER A 732 21.53 23.97 27.23
C SER A 732 20.34 23.41 26.44
N PHE A 733 20.37 22.11 26.15
CA PHE A 733 19.23 21.40 25.56
C PHE A 733 19.21 19.93 25.99
N ASP A 734 18.12 19.51 26.62
CA ASP A 734 17.89 18.14 27.10
C ASP A 734 16.56 17.61 26.59
N VAL A 735 16.51 16.32 26.27
CA VAL A 735 15.28 15.63 25.86
C VAL A 735 15.10 14.39 26.75
N LEU A 736 13.95 14.28 27.40
CA LEU A 736 13.60 13.18 28.31
C LEU A 736 12.44 12.36 27.73
N ASN A 737 12.41 11.06 28.04
CA ASN A 737 11.36 10.12 27.66
C ASN A 737 11.17 9.96 26.13
N THR A 738 12.28 9.83 25.40
CA THR A 738 12.30 9.62 23.94
C THR A 738 11.75 8.26 23.52
N GLU A 739 11.81 7.27 24.41
CA GLU A 739 11.25 5.94 24.16
C GLU A 739 9.71 5.98 24.17
N PRO A 740 9.04 5.18 23.32
CA PRO A 740 7.58 5.07 23.32
C PRO A 740 7.04 4.62 24.69
N GLY A 741 5.98 5.28 25.15
CA GLY A 741 5.36 4.98 26.43
C GLY A 741 4.31 6.02 26.84
N PRO A 742 3.68 5.81 28.02
CA PRO A 742 2.66 6.73 28.55
C PRO A 742 3.26 8.06 29.02
N GLU A 743 4.58 8.11 29.17
CA GLU A 743 5.26 9.23 29.80
C GLU A 743 5.32 10.40 28.80
N PRO A 744 5.18 11.65 29.27
CA PRO A 744 5.27 12.80 28.38
C PRO A 744 6.67 12.91 27.81
N LEU A 745 6.78 13.24 26.53
CA LEU A 745 8.04 13.65 25.91
C LEU A 745 8.36 15.06 26.41
N VAL A 746 9.54 15.26 27.01
CA VAL A 746 9.91 16.56 27.59
C VAL A 746 11.15 17.11 26.90
N LEU A 747 11.04 18.31 26.35
CA LEU A 747 12.15 19.06 25.76
C LEU A 747 12.45 20.26 26.67
N LYS A 748 13.70 20.36 27.15
CA LYS A 748 14.16 21.47 28.00
C LYS A 748 15.25 22.23 27.29
N ALA A 749 15.04 23.52 27.06
CA ALA A 749 16.02 24.39 26.42
C ALA A 749 16.36 25.57 27.33
N GLY A 750 17.62 25.66 27.74
CA GLY A 750 18.15 26.84 28.40
C GLY A 750 18.39 27.96 27.38
N PHE A 751 18.08 29.20 27.75
CA PHE A 751 18.28 30.36 26.90
C PHE A 751 18.88 31.56 27.65
N ALA A 752 19.54 32.42 26.88
CA ALA A 752 19.97 33.74 27.30
C ALA A 752 19.70 34.75 26.16
N THR A 753 19.14 35.90 26.48
CA THR A 753 18.90 36.98 25.52
C THR A 753 19.01 38.35 26.20
N ASP A 754 19.42 39.36 25.45
CA ASP A 754 19.57 40.73 25.94
C ASP A 754 18.37 41.63 25.56
N ARG A 755 17.30 41.04 24.97
CA ARG A 755 16.17 41.79 24.37
C ARG A 755 14.80 41.24 24.74
N PHE A 756 14.69 40.51 25.85
CA PHE A 756 13.44 39.89 26.28
C PHE A 756 12.35 40.91 26.61
N ALA A 757 12.73 42.00 27.29
CA ALA A 757 11.90 43.18 27.49
C ALA A 757 12.61 44.40 26.90
N ARG A 758 11.85 45.35 26.33
CA ARG A 758 12.41 46.52 25.64
C ARG A 758 12.25 47.78 26.49
N PRO A 759 13.22 48.70 26.53
CA PRO A 759 13.03 49.98 27.19
C PRO A 759 11.83 50.75 26.62
N GLY A 760 10.97 51.26 27.50
CA GLY A 760 9.79 52.07 27.18
C GLY A 760 9.73 53.34 28.03
N ALA A 761 8.70 54.16 27.80
CA ALA A 761 8.56 55.47 28.46
C ALA A 761 8.36 55.38 29.98
N GLU A 762 7.78 54.27 30.47
CA GLU A 762 7.36 54.10 31.87
C GLU A 762 8.07 52.92 32.57
N GLY A 763 9.10 52.33 31.94
CA GLY A 763 9.78 51.12 32.42
C GLY A 763 10.17 50.19 31.27
N LEU A 764 10.14 48.87 31.50
CA LEU A 764 10.36 47.88 30.45
C LEU A 764 9.01 47.40 29.87
N ALA A 765 8.96 47.25 28.55
CA ALA A 765 7.83 46.68 27.81
C ALA A 765 8.14 45.21 27.49
N LEU A 766 7.36 44.30 28.07
CA LEU A 766 7.48 42.86 27.88
C LEU A 766 6.34 42.37 26.98
N SER A 767 6.69 41.75 25.86
CA SER A 767 5.77 40.92 25.08
C SER A 767 6.03 39.48 25.45
N LEU A 768 5.00 38.76 25.90
CA LEU A 768 5.17 37.34 26.23
C LEU A 768 5.56 36.57 24.97
N PRO A 769 6.57 35.69 25.05
CA PRO A 769 7.01 34.94 23.89
C PRO A 769 6.02 33.82 23.55
N MET A 770 5.97 33.41 22.29
CA MET A 770 5.02 32.39 21.80
C MET A 770 3.55 32.74 22.14
N PRO A 771 3.03 33.91 21.72
CA PRO A 771 1.61 34.20 21.82
C PRO A 771 0.81 33.20 20.96
N LEU A 772 -0.51 33.13 21.16
CA LEU A 772 -1.37 32.35 20.29
C LEU A 772 -1.33 32.92 18.87
N GLU A 773 -0.99 32.09 17.88
CA GLU A 773 -0.89 32.43 16.46
C GLU A 773 -2.06 31.78 15.68
N PRO A 774 -3.24 32.43 15.62
CA PRO A 774 -4.46 31.83 15.09
C PRO A 774 -4.33 31.53 13.59
N GLU A 775 -3.51 32.25 12.84
CA GLU A 775 -3.33 32.07 11.40
C GLU A 775 -2.80 30.68 11.06
N LYS A 776 -1.99 30.07 11.94
CA LYS A 776 -1.45 28.70 11.77
C LYS A 776 -2.55 27.64 11.84
N LEU A 777 -3.62 27.92 12.57
CA LEU A 777 -4.76 27.01 12.75
C LEU A 777 -5.86 27.26 11.72
N LEU A 778 -6.12 28.53 11.40
CA LEU A 778 -7.22 28.95 10.53
C LEU A 778 -6.85 28.99 9.04
N GLY A 779 -5.55 29.02 8.71
CA GLY A 779 -5.07 29.17 7.34
C GLY A 779 -5.26 30.59 6.77
N GLY A 780 -5.55 31.58 7.62
CA GLY A 780 -5.58 33.01 7.26
C GLY A 780 -6.78 33.47 6.42
N LEU A 781 -7.81 32.64 6.23
CA LEU A 781 -8.99 33.03 5.43
C LEU A 781 -9.96 33.90 6.23
N GLU A 782 -10.51 34.94 5.61
CA GLU A 782 -11.55 35.75 6.23
C GLU A 782 -12.91 35.03 6.26
N ALA A 783 -13.25 34.34 5.18
CA ALA A 783 -14.48 33.58 5.05
C ALA A 783 -14.18 32.21 4.44
N ARG A 784 -15.09 31.26 4.66
CA ARG A 784 -14.96 29.89 4.16
C ARG A 784 -16.25 29.43 3.54
N SER A 785 -16.12 28.66 2.46
CA SER A 785 -17.20 27.91 1.83
C SER A 785 -17.22 26.46 2.31
N HIS A 786 -16.08 25.94 2.73
CA HIS A 786 -15.93 24.59 3.25
C HIS A 786 -15.75 24.57 4.78
N PRO A 787 -16.07 23.46 5.46
CA PRO A 787 -15.71 23.30 6.87
C PRO A 787 -14.20 23.45 7.09
N LEU A 788 -13.81 24.03 8.22
CA LEU A 788 -12.42 23.95 8.70
C LEU A 788 -12.24 22.63 9.47
N ARG A 789 -11.30 21.79 9.04
CA ARG A 789 -11.01 20.50 9.67
C ARG A 789 -9.63 20.50 10.34
N PHE A 790 -9.62 20.25 11.65
CA PHE A 790 -8.41 19.92 12.39
C PHE A 790 -8.08 18.42 12.28
N ASP A 791 -6.84 18.04 12.56
CA ASP A 791 -6.46 16.62 12.60
C ASP A 791 -7.06 15.89 13.80
N SER A 792 -7.24 16.60 14.92
CA SER A 792 -7.85 16.09 16.16
C SER A 792 -8.42 17.23 17.01
N THR A 793 -8.99 16.90 18.16
CA THR A 793 -9.18 17.87 19.25
C THR A 793 -7.87 18.09 19.98
N ASP A 794 -7.62 19.28 20.51
CA ASP A 794 -6.30 19.68 20.99
C ASP A 794 -6.37 20.55 22.25
N MET A 795 -5.39 20.41 23.13
CA MET A 795 -5.20 21.27 24.29
C MET A 795 -3.80 21.86 24.27
N SER A 796 -3.70 23.17 24.32
CA SER A 796 -2.43 23.90 24.43
C SER A 796 -2.43 24.71 25.71
N VAL A 797 -1.42 24.51 26.56
CA VAL A 797 -1.20 25.26 27.80
C VAL A 797 0.17 25.91 27.73
N GLN A 798 0.25 27.18 28.09
CA GLN A 798 1.49 27.92 28.14
C GLN A 798 1.57 28.74 29.42
N ARG A 799 2.66 28.55 30.15
CA ARG A 799 2.93 29.14 31.44
C ARG A 799 4.24 29.92 31.40
N TYR A 800 4.26 31.02 32.13
CA TYR A 800 5.41 31.90 32.29
C TYR A 800 5.57 32.20 33.76
N ARG A 801 6.76 31.99 34.29
CA ARG A 801 7.15 32.35 35.64
C ARG A 801 8.41 33.20 35.56
N LEU A 802 8.21 34.50 35.66
CA LEU A 802 9.26 35.49 35.42
C LEU A 802 9.61 36.19 36.72
N VAL A 803 10.85 36.00 37.19
CA VAL A 803 11.41 36.80 38.28
C VAL A 803 11.72 38.19 37.71
N LEU A 804 11.08 39.20 38.27
CA LEU A 804 11.25 40.59 37.87
C LEU A 804 12.53 41.18 38.50
N PRO A 805 13.11 42.24 37.93
CA PRO A 805 14.22 42.94 38.55
C PRO A 805 13.83 43.46 39.95
N ASP A 806 14.81 43.59 40.84
CA ASP A 806 14.57 44.03 42.21
C ASP A 806 13.83 45.37 42.24
N GLY A 807 12.74 45.41 43.02
CA GLY A 807 11.90 46.60 43.12
C GLY A 807 11.04 46.88 41.90
N TYR A 808 10.87 45.96 40.95
CA TYR A 808 9.88 46.09 39.87
C TYR A 808 8.53 45.41 40.21
N THR A 809 7.46 45.90 39.60
CA THR A 809 6.12 45.27 39.52
C THR A 809 5.68 45.21 38.05
N ALA A 810 4.67 44.40 37.73
CA ALA A 810 4.12 44.29 36.37
C ALA A 810 2.67 44.78 36.30
N GLY A 811 2.38 45.62 35.31
CA GLY A 811 1.03 46.02 34.91
C GLY A 811 0.56 45.17 33.73
N VAL A 812 -0.43 44.31 33.99
CA VAL A 812 -1.04 43.45 32.97
C VAL A 812 -2.41 44.04 32.58
N PRO A 813 -2.66 44.35 31.29
CA PRO A 813 -3.89 45.04 30.88
C PRO A 813 -5.19 44.27 31.17
N GLU A 814 -5.23 42.98 30.84
CA GLU A 814 -6.38 42.09 31.08
C GLU A 814 -5.92 40.82 31.83
N PRO A 815 -5.77 40.88 33.16
CA PRO A 815 -5.13 39.80 33.93
C PRO A 815 -5.99 38.55 34.11
N ASP A 816 -7.29 38.59 33.81
CA ASP A 816 -8.18 37.42 33.88
C ASP A 816 -9.20 37.47 32.73
N VAL A 817 -9.09 36.52 31.81
CA VAL A 817 -9.99 36.39 30.67
C VAL A 817 -10.44 34.94 30.54
N ARG A 818 -11.74 34.73 30.42
CA ARG A 818 -12.34 33.43 30.10
C ARG A 818 -13.33 33.58 28.96
N MET A 819 -13.11 32.83 27.89
CA MET A 819 -13.99 32.79 26.72
C MET A 819 -14.41 31.36 26.44
N ASN A 820 -15.70 31.12 26.28
CA ASN A 820 -16.25 29.80 26.05
C ASN A 820 -17.14 29.80 24.80
N ASP A 821 -16.75 29.01 23.81
CA ASP A 821 -17.47 28.77 22.57
C ASP A 821 -17.95 27.30 22.52
N ALA A 822 -18.87 26.97 21.61
CA ALA A 822 -19.26 25.59 21.36
C ALA A 822 -18.06 24.72 20.93
N ASN A 823 -17.15 25.30 20.14
CA ASN A 823 -16.01 24.60 19.54
C ASN A 823 -14.72 24.74 20.36
N ALA A 824 -14.61 25.73 21.24
CA ALA A 824 -13.38 25.99 21.98
C ALA A 824 -13.56 26.61 23.37
N LEU A 825 -12.51 26.52 24.19
CA LEU A 825 -12.37 27.23 25.47
C LEU A 825 -11.01 27.93 25.49
N PHE A 826 -11.00 29.19 25.89
CA PHE A 826 -9.79 29.94 26.14
C PHE A 826 -9.82 30.52 27.55
N THR A 827 -8.72 30.39 28.27
CA THR A 827 -8.50 31.06 29.56
C THR A 827 -7.12 31.71 29.56
N TYR A 828 -7.04 32.91 30.14
CA TYR A 828 -5.81 33.63 30.42
C TYR A 828 -5.88 34.13 31.86
N ALA A 829 -4.81 33.91 32.62
CA ALA A 829 -4.68 34.39 33.99
C ALA A 829 -3.27 34.91 34.21
N ALA A 830 -3.13 36.09 34.83
CA ALA A 830 -1.86 36.69 35.17
C ALA A 830 -1.91 37.26 36.60
N ALA A 831 -0.87 36.98 37.38
CA ALA A 831 -0.74 37.45 38.75
C ALA A 831 0.71 37.90 39.01
N VAL A 832 0.85 38.93 39.84
CA VAL A 832 2.16 39.40 40.32
C VAL A 832 2.19 39.24 41.82
N SER A 833 3.15 38.47 42.33
CA SER A 833 3.34 38.30 43.77
C SER A 833 4.81 38.11 44.10
N ASN A 834 5.28 38.75 45.18
CA ASN A 834 6.66 38.61 45.68
C ASN A 834 7.75 38.81 44.60
N GLY A 835 7.59 39.78 43.70
CA GLY A 835 8.54 40.05 42.62
C GLY A 835 8.53 39.04 41.47
N VAL A 836 7.53 38.14 41.41
CA VAL A 836 7.36 37.15 40.34
C VAL A 836 6.07 37.46 39.58
N LEU A 837 6.17 37.50 38.24
CA LEU A 837 5.05 37.53 37.32
C LEU A 837 4.76 36.10 36.86
N ASP A 838 3.59 35.58 37.27
CA ASP A 838 3.05 34.31 36.81
C ASP A 838 1.96 34.59 35.77
N VAL A 839 2.08 34.00 34.57
CA VAL A 839 1.06 34.07 33.52
C VAL A 839 0.78 32.68 33.00
N GLU A 840 -0.50 32.35 32.81
CA GLU A 840 -0.95 31.14 32.15
C GLU A 840 -1.98 31.50 31.09
N TRP A 841 -1.84 30.91 29.90
CA TRP A 841 -2.95 30.81 28.97
C TRP A 841 -3.17 29.37 28.53
N LYS A 842 -4.43 29.06 28.25
CA LYS A 842 -4.88 27.73 27.86
C LYS A 842 -5.93 27.83 26.77
N LEU A 843 -5.73 27.06 25.70
CA LEU A 843 -6.67 26.87 24.61
C LEU A 843 -7.07 25.40 24.55
N ILE A 844 -8.38 25.12 24.47
CA ILE A 844 -8.92 23.79 24.19
C ILE A 844 -9.78 23.89 22.93
N ILE A 845 -9.41 23.15 21.89
CA ILE A 845 -10.25 22.90 20.72
C ILE A 845 -11.04 21.62 20.98
N ARG A 846 -12.38 21.71 21.00
CA ARG A 846 -13.29 20.63 21.41
C ARG A 846 -13.86 19.84 20.24
N THR A 847 -13.84 20.41 19.05
CA THR A 847 -14.42 19.82 17.85
C THR A 847 -13.36 19.72 16.75
N ARG A 848 -13.43 18.65 15.97
CA ARG A 848 -12.53 18.45 14.83
C ARG A 848 -12.95 19.27 13.61
N ASP A 849 -14.26 19.41 13.41
CA ASP A 849 -14.84 20.09 12.26
C ASP A 849 -15.60 21.35 12.72
N ILE A 850 -15.20 22.51 12.18
CA ILE A 850 -15.94 23.77 12.32
C ILE A 850 -16.72 24.00 11.03
N ARG A 851 -18.05 24.08 11.10
CA ARG A 851 -18.86 24.29 9.89
C ARG A 851 -18.57 25.66 9.29
N ALA A 852 -18.66 25.79 7.97
CA ALA A 852 -18.44 27.06 7.25
C ALA A 852 -19.28 28.21 7.84
N ALA A 853 -20.53 27.95 8.25
CA ALA A 853 -21.41 28.93 8.87
C ALA A 853 -20.98 29.37 10.29
N GLU A 854 -20.20 28.55 11.00
CA GLU A 854 -19.69 28.84 12.36
C GLU A 854 -18.30 29.50 12.32
N TYR A 855 -17.59 29.39 11.18
CA TYR A 855 -16.23 29.87 11.03
C TYR A 855 -16.02 31.35 11.38
N PRO A 856 -16.88 32.31 10.97
CA PRO A 856 -16.67 33.71 11.33
C PRO A 856 -16.64 33.93 12.85
N GLY A 857 -17.56 33.32 13.59
CA GLY A 857 -17.59 33.42 15.06
C GLY A 857 -16.38 32.75 15.72
N PHE A 858 -15.98 31.59 15.20
CA PHE A 858 -14.78 30.90 15.67
C PHE A 858 -13.49 31.69 15.40
N ARG A 859 -13.38 32.34 14.24
CA ARG A 859 -12.26 33.22 13.88
C ARG A 859 -12.18 34.42 14.83
N ASP A 860 -13.30 35.07 15.11
CA ASP A 860 -13.33 36.22 16.02
C ASP A 860 -12.95 35.81 17.46
N PHE A 861 -13.36 34.62 17.91
CA PHE A 861 -12.91 34.01 19.16
C PHE A 861 -11.39 33.83 19.19
N MET A 862 -10.81 33.26 18.13
CA MET A 862 -9.36 33.02 18.02
C MET A 862 -8.56 34.33 17.95
N ALA A 863 -9.07 35.33 17.22
CA ALA A 863 -8.46 36.66 17.15
C ALA A 863 -8.46 37.37 18.50
N ARG A 864 -9.54 37.26 19.28
CA ARG A 864 -9.60 37.80 20.65
C ARG A 864 -8.61 37.09 21.57
N ALA A 865 -8.51 35.77 21.50
CA ALA A 865 -7.55 34.99 22.28
C ALA A 865 -6.11 35.42 21.95
N ALA A 866 -5.80 35.56 20.67
CA ALA A 866 -4.50 36.03 20.19
C ALA A 866 -4.17 37.45 20.69
N TYR A 867 -5.13 38.37 20.61
CA TYR A 867 -4.99 39.72 21.15
C TYR A 867 -4.62 39.70 22.64
N VAL A 868 -5.32 38.92 23.46
CA VAL A 868 -5.04 38.81 24.91
C VAL A 868 -3.63 38.28 25.16
N THR A 869 -3.20 37.24 24.44
CA THR A 869 -1.84 36.67 24.63
C THR A 869 -0.71 37.55 24.10
N SER A 870 -1.00 38.55 23.25
CA SER A 870 -0.01 39.43 22.63
C SER A 870 0.07 40.82 23.27
N GLN A 871 -0.70 41.06 24.34
CA GLN A 871 -0.67 42.33 25.07
C GLN A 871 0.74 42.61 25.62
N VAL A 872 1.14 43.88 25.54
CA VAL A 872 2.38 44.35 26.14
C VAL A 872 2.17 44.52 27.63
N ILE A 873 2.94 43.78 28.43
CA ILE A 873 3.00 43.89 29.88
C ILE A 873 4.05 44.95 30.23
N THR A 874 3.70 45.92 31.08
CA THR A 874 4.63 46.98 31.48
C THR A 874 5.27 46.63 32.82
N LEU A 875 6.60 46.51 32.86
CA LEU A 875 7.36 46.32 34.09
C LEU A 875 7.84 47.67 34.59
N ARG A 876 7.43 48.08 35.79
CA ARG A 876 7.73 49.41 36.36
C ARG A 876 8.40 49.29 37.72
N PRO A 877 9.32 50.19 38.09
CA PRO A 877 9.80 50.29 39.47
C PRO A 877 8.63 50.57 40.44
N ALA A 878 8.55 49.82 41.53
CA ALA A 878 7.58 49.95 42.60
C ALA A 878 7.83 51.28 43.34
N GLY A 879 7.16 52.35 42.90
CA GLY A 879 7.28 53.68 43.49
C GLY A 879 7.08 54.88 42.55
N ARG A 880 6.74 54.66 41.27
CA ARG A 880 6.31 55.70 40.32
C ARG A 880 4.93 55.45 39.76
#